data_AF-A0A0T7BQB0-F1
#
_entry.id   AF-A0A0T7BQB0-F1
#
_cell.length_a   1.000
_cell.length_b   1.000
_cell.length_c   1.000
_cell.angle_alpha   90.00
_cell.angle_beta   90.00
_cell.angle_gamma   90.00
#
_symmetry.space_group_name_H-M   'P 1'
#
loop_
_entity.id
_entity.type
_entity.pdbx_description
1 polymer ?
#
loop_
_entity_poly.entity_id
_entity_poly.type
_entity_poly.pdbx_seq_one_letter_code
_entity_poly.pdbx_strand_id
1 'polypeptide(L)'
;MTNTIIPQISGNNATFSCPESILIHHWQEWIDSCVNPTIITKNVSSILDSRKLDELLNRNSHKRYKHSDDMVPAWVATGVDPLSGERWLSGIQAKPDVSPIRNGKPQKYFSASGYGVSPVFLEIEDTGYWTKILNDTSLPIIITEGVKKAGCLLSIGYASISIPGVSTCRKNGRLHDLLKAYCTYGRTVYLGFDNDVMSKRAVQLSLLNLSRDIAANGSKVMIINIPPGDCKGIDDYIAKHGEESFDELVKTAKTIEEWKHELDTRWSLEQGQIENSCRSKLAGHFKILEKIWGDNLRFNELKNQIELNGEPINLEGVRLEISLNFDFDMGIADAIAVVERIAKLNSYHPVHDYLTECERAYPSPNMELLENIAERYFGTSDKLHNIYLKKTLLAAVARIMEPGCQHDAVTVLVGRKHGTGKSSFWRELFSRPWFSDQLGEASKAEDDISKIHQFWGLEISELESIYKKKETAALKKFISAGWDVYRAPYARSSKEHPRRSILVGTTNEEEVLTDPTGNRRFWMVPTKGMVPLQKLIAERDELWAAAYALYKSGARWELSEEEKELQLRANEEFRQLDPWESILERYCSTKDTIKSDDLYDVLKIEINQQNSGISRRIAVIMKNLGWEQDRVRCGKYRERVWVKAKGEVIQDTLLNNFENSKVNESIWDIWDIRDKNKNHVENPKSESDLNNTPESSGTHLGHIWDKPESSQGNGYSVFSQNGENLSGTHLGQDETLDIYTFQESKEENNCTVPDKNQKNNQLNISNPVAQDTHLSTQDGKTVSDKETITTKTLPTIKSLHPSPLGEVKAIASPRQDGRYEIRFTVPELEDYVTCTGYTETKKIQAVTKKKLMVYLQSLHWQVDIMVAKTRDWFDATLSELRPNEYDPRKDKWVFLREGHEYAISDLELIRLKPNA
;
A
#
# COMPACT_ATOMS: atom_id res chain seq x y z
N MET A 1 -46.24 25.66 9.72
CA MET A 1 -47.40 25.19 8.94
C MET A 1 -46.92 23.98 8.15
N THR A 2 -47.44 22.80 8.45
CA THR A 2 -47.00 21.53 7.86
C THR A 2 -47.91 21.15 6.71
N ASN A 3 -47.51 21.48 5.49
CA ASN A 3 -48.08 20.87 4.30
C ASN A 3 -47.23 19.63 3.96
N THR A 4 -47.84 18.46 3.96
CA THR A 4 -47.26 17.24 3.39
C THR A 4 -47.34 17.36 1.86
N ILE A 5 -46.29 17.84 1.21
CA ILE A 5 -46.28 18.11 -0.25
C ILE A 5 -45.60 16.95 -0.99
N ILE A 6 -46.33 15.85 -1.10
CA ILE A 6 -46.27 14.81 -2.14
C ILE A 6 -47.64 14.10 -2.09
N PRO A 7 -48.23 13.66 -3.22
CA PRO A 7 -49.48 12.91 -3.17
C PRO A 7 -49.29 11.65 -2.32
N GLN A 8 -50.13 11.44 -1.30
CA GLN A 8 -50.08 10.18 -0.56
C GLN A 8 -50.33 9.03 -1.53
N ILE A 9 -49.37 8.09 -1.58
CA ILE A 9 -49.51 6.83 -2.31
C ILE A 9 -50.66 6.08 -1.64
N SER A 10 -51.83 6.09 -2.27
CA SER A 10 -53.07 5.64 -1.66
C SER A 10 -52.97 4.16 -1.29
N GLY A 11 -53.25 3.85 -0.02
CA GLY A 11 -53.09 2.51 0.55
C GLY A 11 -53.96 1.45 -0.13
N ASN A 12 -53.44 0.84 -1.19
CA ASN A 12 -53.96 -0.40 -1.74
C ASN A 12 -53.42 -1.56 -0.89
N ASN A 13 -54.33 -2.32 -0.26
CA ASN A 13 -54.03 -3.62 0.34
C ASN A 13 -53.80 -4.69 -0.74
N ALA A 14 -52.86 -4.43 -1.66
CA ALA A 14 -52.32 -5.43 -2.55
C ALA A 14 -51.36 -6.31 -1.76
N THR A 15 -51.62 -7.62 -1.71
CA THR A 15 -50.68 -8.59 -1.13
C THR A 15 -49.51 -8.79 -2.09
N PHE A 16 -48.50 -7.91 -1.99
CA PHE A 16 -47.29 -7.98 -2.81
C PHE A 16 -46.51 -9.28 -2.55
N SER A 17 -46.57 -10.21 -3.51
CA SER A 17 -45.71 -11.39 -3.56
C SER A 17 -44.31 -11.03 -4.04
N CYS A 18 -43.28 -11.69 -3.49
CA CYS A 18 -41.91 -11.59 -3.99
C CYS A 18 -41.83 -11.94 -5.49
N PRO A 19 -41.28 -11.06 -6.35
CA PRO A 19 -41.07 -11.35 -7.77
C PRO A 19 -40.07 -12.49 -7.99
N GLU A 20 -40.22 -13.27 -9.07
CA GLU A 20 -39.28 -14.35 -9.44
C GLU A 20 -37.84 -13.87 -9.67
N SER A 21 -37.65 -12.59 -9.98
CA SER A 21 -36.34 -11.94 -10.13
C SER A 21 -35.62 -11.65 -8.81
N ILE A 22 -36.25 -11.95 -7.66
CA ILE A 22 -35.74 -11.67 -6.32
C ILE A 22 -35.86 -12.93 -5.43
N LEU A 23 -34.78 -13.31 -4.76
CA LEU A 23 -34.82 -14.41 -3.78
C LEU A 23 -35.57 -13.96 -2.52
N ILE A 24 -36.33 -14.88 -1.90
CA ILE A 24 -37.24 -14.57 -0.79
C ILE A 24 -36.51 -13.88 0.39
N HIS A 25 -35.29 -14.30 0.71
CA HIS A 25 -34.50 -13.67 1.78
C HIS A 25 -33.95 -12.30 1.39
N HIS A 26 -33.55 -12.08 0.13
CA HIS A 26 -33.19 -10.76 -0.38
C HIS A 26 -34.38 -9.79 -0.35
N TRP A 27 -35.59 -10.26 -0.71
CA TRP A 27 -36.82 -9.48 -0.60
C TRP A 27 -37.11 -9.11 0.85
N GLN A 28 -37.10 -10.10 1.76
CA GLN A 28 -37.34 -9.87 3.17
C GLN A 28 -36.34 -8.86 3.76
N GLU A 29 -35.05 -8.94 3.41
CA GLU A 29 -34.03 -8.00 3.90
C GLU A 29 -34.27 -6.54 3.49
N TRP A 30 -35.10 -6.27 2.48
CA TRP A 30 -35.52 -4.92 2.09
C TRP A 30 -36.85 -4.52 2.73
N ILE A 31 -37.77 -5.47 2.92
CA ILE A 31 -39.02 -5.27 3.70
C ILE A 31 -38.69 -4.96 5.17
N ASP A 32 -37.70 -5.64 5.75
CA ASP A 32 -37.22 -5.43 7.13
C ASP A 32 -36.59 -4.03 7.32
N SER A 33 -36.00 -3.45 6.26
CA SER A 33 -35.56 -2.05 6.20
C SER A 33 -36.70 -1.08 5.83
N CYS A 34 -37.96 -1.50 5.93
CA CYS A 34 -39.17 -0.74 5.60
C CYS A 34 -39.16 -0.08 4.21
N VAL A 35 -38.64 -0.77 3.19
CA VAL A 35 -38.73 -0.32 1.79
C VAL A 35 -40.03 -0.81 1.15
N ASN A 36 -40.73 0.08 0.45
CA ASN A 36 -41.97 -0.22 -0.25
C ASN A 36 -41.73 -1.29 -1.36
N PRO A 37 -42.54 -2.36 -1.41
CA PRO A 37 -42.50 -3.40 -2.45
C PRO A 37 -42.34 -2.91 -3.90
N THR A 38 -42.91 -1.76 -4.26
CA THR A 38 -42.85 -1.25 -5.64
C THR A 38 -41.50 -0.63 -5.98
N ILE A 39 -40.84 0.00 -4.98
CA ILE A 39 -39.45 0.47 -5.08
C ILE A 39 -38.50 -0.73 -5.14
N ILE A 40 -38.72 -1.76 -4.30
CA ILE A 40 -37.91 -3.00 -4.35
C ILE A 40 -38.00 -3.62 -5.75
N THR A 41 -39.21 -3.84 -6.26
CA THR A 41 -39.47 -4.51 -7.55
C THR A 41 -38.84 -3.77 -8.74
N LYS A 42 -38.79 -2.43 -8.72
CA LYS A 42 -38.14 -1.63 -9.77
C LYS A 42 -36.61 -1.71 -9.72
N ASN A 43 -36.02 -1.56 -8.53
CA ASN A 43 -34.59 -1.31 -8.39
C ASN A 43 -33.74 -2.56 -8.14
N VAL A 44 -34.30 -3.58 -7.48
CA VAL A 44 -33.57 -4.71 -6.91
C VAL A 44 -33.72 -5.94 -7.80
N SER A 45 -32.62 -6.67 -7.97
CA SER A 45 -32.60 -7.99 -8.63
C SER A 45 -31.64 -8.92 -7.90
N SER A 46 -31.94 -10.21 -7.93
CA SER A 46 -31.03 -11.25 -7.43
C SER A 46 -30.17 -11.80 -8.56
N ILE A 47 -28.87 -11.90 -8.31
CA ILE A 47 -27.87 -12.35 -9.28
C ILE A 47 -27.26 -13.65 -8.75
N LEU A 48 -27.47 -14.73 -9.53
CA LEU A 48 -26.93 -16.06 -9.30
C LEU A 48 -25.71 -16.37 -10.19
N ASP A 49 -25.53 -15.61 -11.26
CA ASP A 49 -24.41 -15.73 -12.20
C ASP A 49 -23.33 -14.71 -11.89
N SER A 50 -22.12 -15.18 -11.57
CA SER A 50 -20.95 -14.37 -11.27
C SER A 50 -20.53 -13.48 -12.44
N ARG A 51 -20.72 -13.94 -13.68
CA ARG A 51 -20.36 -13.17 -14.90
C ARG A 51 -21.22 -11.93 -15.02
N LYS A 52 -22.54 -12.08 -14.84
CA LYS A 52 -23.50 -10.99 -14.75
C LYS A 52 -23.20 -10.04 -13.59
N LEU A 53 -22.72 -10.55 -12.45
CA LEU A 53 -22.29 -9.71 -11.32
C LEU A 53 -21.01 -8.90 -11.63
N ASP A 54 -20.02 -9.51 -12.29
CA ASP A 54 -18.80 -8.81 -12.73
C ASP A 54 -19.06 -7.78 -13.84
N GLU A 55 -20.01 -8.05 -14.75
CA GLU A 55 -20.51 -7.10 -15.75
C GLU A 55 -21.18 -5.90 -15.07
N LEU A 56 -22.19 -6.14 -14.24
CA LEU A 56 -22.93 -5.10 -13.51
C LEU A 56 -22.02 -4.25 -12.61
N LEU A 57 -20.97 -4.83 -12.03
CA LEU A 57 -19.97 -4.12 -11.23
C LEU A 57 -18.78 -3.58 -12.06
N ASN A 58 -18.79 -3.68 -13.40
CA ASN A 58 -17.71 -3.28 -14.31
C ASN A 58 -16.32 -3.72 -13.82
N ARG A 59 -16.24 -4.94 -13.31
CA ARG A 59 -15.02 -5.55 -12.74
C ARG A 59 -14.08 -6.05 -13.84
N ASN A 60 -14.65 -6.31 -15.03
CA ASN A 60 -13.98 -6.88 -16.19
C ASN A 60 -13.75 -5.85 -17.30
N SER A 61 -12.51 -5.79 -17.79
CA SER A 61 -12.02 -4.83 -18.78
C SER A 61 -10.74 -5.36 -19.45
N HIS A 62 -10.32 -4.79 -20.59
CA HIS A 62 -9.09 -5.20 -21.28
C HIS A 62 -7.77 -5.12 -20.46
N LYS A 63 -7.79 -4.58 -19.24
CA LYS A 63 -6.62 -4.47 -18.33
C LYS A 63 -6.84 -5.10 -16.95
N ARG A 64 -8.04 -5.57 -16.62
CA ARG A 64 -8.38 -6.22 -15.35
C ARG A 64 -9.50 -7.23 -15.62
N TYR A 65 -9.24 -8.49 -15.30
CA TYR A 65 -10.26 -9.53 -15.24
C TYR A 65 -10.38 -9.98 -13.79
N LYS A 66 -11.60 -10.28 -13.37
CA LYS A 66 -12.01 -10.72 -12.04
C LYS A 66 -13.16 -11.69 -12.22
N HIS A 67 -13.25 -12.56 -11.24
CA HIS A 67 -14.40 -13.41 -11.01
C HIS A 67 -15.09 -12.97 -9.72
N SER A 68 -16.36 -13.34 -9.60
CA SER A 68 -17.25 -13.04 -8.47
C SER A 68 -18.03 -14.29 -8.06
N ASP A 69 -17.46 -15.48 -8.32
CA ASP A 69 -18.04 -16.77 -7.94
C ASP A 69 -18.19 -16.90 -6.41
N ASP A 70 -17.32 -16.24 -5.65
CA ASP A 70 -17.37 -16.08 -4.19
C ASP A 70 -18.43 -15.08 -3.71
N MET A 71 -19.03 -14.32 -4.63
CA MET A 71 -19.97 -13.24 -4.36
C MET A 71 -21.37 -13.48 -4.92
N VAL A 72 -21.69 -14.71 -5.36
CA VAL A 72 -23.06 -15.10 -5.72
C VAL A 72 -23.56 -16.22 -4.78
N PRO A 73 -24.83 -16.19 -4.32
CA PRO A 73 -25.86 -15.20 -4.62
C PRO A 73 -25.59 -13.79 -4.07
N ALA A 74 -26.09 -12.79 -4.78
CA ALA A 74 -26.13 -11.40 -4.35
C ALA A 74 -27.45 -10.75 -4.71
N TRP A 75 -27.88 -9.74 -3.95
CA TRP A 75 -28.78 -8.72 -4.48
C TRP A 75 -28.00 -7.55 -5.07
N VAL A 76 -28.56 -6.98 -6.12
CA VAL A 76 -28.02 -5.81 -6.81
C VAL A 76 -29.14 -4.80 -6.99
N ALA A 77 -28.91 -3.59 -6.47
CA ALA A 77 -29.75 -2.42 -6.67
C ALA A 77 -29.14 -1.54 -7.76
N THR A 78 -29.88 -1.34 -8.85
CA THR A 78 -29.56 -0.36 -9.90
C THR A 78 -30.47 0.85 -9.75
N GLY A 79 -29.89 2.05 -9.66
CA GLY A 79 -30.65 3.29 -9.77
C GLY A 79 -30.96 3.69 -11.22
N VAL A 80 -31.51 4.89 -11.36
CA VAL A 80 -31.72 5.60 -12.63
C VAL A 80 -30.84 6.85 -12.73
N ASP A 81 -30.63 7.33 -13.95
CA ASP A 81 -30.03 8.63 -14.20
C ASP A 81 -31.07 9.71 -13.84
N PRO A 82 -30.73 10.68 -12.97
CA PRO A 82 -31.68 11.69 -12.51
C PRO A 82 -32.14 12.69 -13.59
N LEU A 83 -31.48 12.72 -14.75
CA LEU A 83 -31.74 13.62 -15.87
C LEU A 83 -32.53 12.92 -16.99
N SER A 84 -32.15 11.69 -17.38
CA SER A 84 -32.86 10.94 -18.44
C SER A 84 -33.92 9.97 -17.92
N GLY A 85 -33.82 9.51 -16.67
CA GLY A 85 -34.67 8.47 -16.10
C GLY A 85 -34.32 7.04 -16.52
N GLU A 86 -33.25 6.84 -17.30
CA GLU A 86 -32.80 5.53 -17.78
C GLU A 86 -31.99 4.78 -16.71
N ARG A 87 -31.85 3.45 -16.83
CA ARG A 87 -31.06 2.61 -15.88
C ARG A 87 -29.59 3.06 -15.80
N TRP A 88 -29.12 3.39 -14.60
CA TRP A 88 -27.79 3.97 -14.39
C TRP A 88 -26.82 2.99 -13.70
N LEU A 89 -25.99 2.33 -14.50
CA LEU A 89 -25.03 1.32 -14.03
C LEU A 89 -23.86 1.90 -13.22
N SER A 90 -23.52 3.19 -13.39
CA SER A 90 -22.45 3.84 -12.61
C SER A 90 -22.83 4.02 -11.14
N GLY A 91 -24.13 4.13 -10.84
CA GLY A 91 -24.70 4.28 -9.50
C GLY A 91 -25.28 2.97 -8.96
N ILE A 92 -24.53 1.88 -9.08
CA ILE A 92 -24.97 0.55 -8.64
C ILE A 92 -24.45 0.20 -7.23
N GLN A 93 -25.25 -0.56 -6.47
CA GLN A 93 -24.82 -1.17 -5.21
C GLN A 93 -25.23 -2.64 -5.15
N ALA A 94 -24.25 -3.52 -4.92
CA ALA A 94 -24.42 -4.95 -4.73
C ALA A 94 -24.05 -5.38 -3.32
N LYS A 95 -24.75 -6.39 -2.80
CA LYS A 95 -24.43 -7.10 -1.55
C LYS A 95 -24.51 -8.62 -1.82
N PRO A 96 -23.42 -9.37 -1.65
CA PRO A 96 -23.46 -10.83 -1.63
C PRO A 96 -24.01 -11.33 -0.28
N ASP A 97 -24.63 -12.52 -0.30
CA ASP A 97 -25.05 -13.22 0.93
C ASP A 97 -23.84 -13.51 1.83
N VAL A 98 -22.77 -14.06 1.23
CA VAL A 98 -21.47 -14.24 1.87
C VAL A 98 -20.60 -13.02 1.57
N SER A 99 -20.36 -12.18 2.58
CA SER A 99 -19.50 -10.99 2.45
C SER A 99 -18.02 -11.38 2.45
N PRO A 100 -17.28 -11.30 1.31
CA PRO A 100 -15.89 -11.75 1.26
C PRO A 100 -14.98 -10.82 2.09
N ILE A 101 -13.93 -11.39 2.65
CA ILE A 101 -12.98 -10.68 3.50
C ILE A 101 -12.04 -9.85 2.62
N ARG A 102 -11.86 -8.56 2.97
CA ARG A 102 -10.81 -7.70 2.44
C ARG A 102 -10.19 -6.87 3.55
N ASN A 103 -8.86 -6.77 3.55
CA ASN A 103 -8.08 -6.07 4.57
C ASN A 103 -8.46 -6.54 6.00
N GLY A 104 -8.65 -7.85 6.19
CA GLY A 104 -9.05 -8.47 7.46
C GLY A 104 -10.48 -8.18 7.93
N LYS A 105 -11.36 -7.55 7.11
CA LYS A 105 -12.75 -7.23 7.47
C LYS A 105 -13.73 -7.68 6.36
N PRO A 106 -14.94 -8.17 6.69
CA PRO A 106 -15.91 -8.60 5.68
C PRO A 106 -16.47 -7.39 4.92
N GLN A 107 -16.23 -7.30 3.61
CA GLN A 107 -16.80 -6.23 2.77
C GLN A 107 -18.24 -6.59 2.41
N LYS A 108 -19.20 -5.88 3.00
CA LYS A 108 -20.65 -6.13 2.79
C LYS A 108 -21.22 -5.52 1.52
N TYR A 109 -20.69 -4.39 1.05
CA TYR A 109 -21.23 -3.64 -0.08
C TYR A 109 -20.18 -3.35 -1.14
N PHE A 110 -20.61 -3.41 -2.41
CA PHE A 110 -19.79 -3.22 -3.59
C PHE A 110 -20.48 -2.24 -4.55
N SER A 111 -19.70 -1.41 -5.23
CA SER A 111 -20.16 -0.53 -6.30
C SER A 111 -19.30 -0.76 -7.55
N ALA A 112 -19.77 -0.28 -8.70
CA ALA A 112 -19.07 -0.49 -9.96
C ALA A 112 -17.66 0.09 -9.95
N SER A 113 -16.73 -0.63 -10.58
CA SER A 113 -15.38 -0.15 -10.82
C SER A 113 -15.34 0.80 -12.04
N GLY A 114 -14.29 1.60 -12.15
CA GLY A 114 -14.01 2.42 -13.34
C GLY A 114 -14.79 3.74 -13.43
N TYR A 115 -16.08 3.78 -13.11
CA TYR A 115 -16.94 4.97 -13.31
C TYR A 115 -16.74 6.09 -12.27
N GLY A 116 -15.93 5.87 -11.24
CA GLY A 116 -15.88 6.75 -10.05
C GLY A 116 -17.01 6.41 -9.08
N VAL A 117 -16.99 7.04 -7.89
CA VAL A 117 -17.98 6.72 -6.84
C VAL A 117 -19.21 7.61 -7.02
N SER A 118 -20.21 7.09 -7.73
CA SER A 118 -21.43 7.81 -8.13
C SER A 118 -22.53 7.71 -7.06
N PRO A 119 -23.38 8.75 -6.88
CA PRO A 119 -24.60 8.63 -6.10
C PRO A 119 -25.61 7.68 -6.76
N VAL A 120 -26.56 7.18 -5.96
CA VAL A 120 -27.64 6.28 -6.37
C VAL A 120 -28.98 6.97 -6.18
N PHE A 121 -29.74 7.10 -7.28
CA PHE A 121 -31.11 7.60 -7.31
C PHE A 121 -32.03 6.42 -7.62
N LEU A 122 -32.90 6.03 -6.70
CA LEU A 122 -33.80 4.89 -6.91
C LEU A 122 -34.99 5.27 -7.80
N GLU A 123 -35.38 4.39 -8.70
CA GLU A 123 -36.58 4.49 -9.52
C GLU A 123 -37.84 4.36 -8.62
N ILE A 124 -38.83 5.22 -8.80
CA ILE A 124 -40.15 5.10 -8.17
C ILE A 124 -41.24 5.02 -9.26
N GLU A 125 -42.52 4.97 -8.86
CA GLU A 125 -43.64 4.87 -9.82
C GLU A 125 -43.82 6.11 -10.70
N ASP A 126 -43.56 7.30 -10.15
CA ASP A 126 -43.66 8.56 -10.87
C ASP A 126 -42.49 8.77 -11.85
N THR A 127 -42.72 8.47 -13.12
CA THR A 127 -41.75 8.68 -14.21
C THR A 127 -41.41 10.17 -14.33
N GLY A 128 -40.16 10.53 -14.05
CA GLY A 128 -39.69 11.92 -14.00
C GLY A 128 -39.71 12.55 -12.60
N TYR A 129 -39.97 11.78 -11.52
CA TYR A 129 -39.86 12.24 -10.12
C TYR A 129 -38.56 13.02 -9.87
N TRP A 130 -37.41 12.43 -10.22
CA TRP A 130 -36.10 13.05 -10.04
C TRP A 130 -35.99 14.39 -10.78
N THR A 131 -36.47 14.48 -12.02
CA THR A 131 -36.53 15.72 -12.78
C THR A 131 -37.43 16.78 -12.11
N LYS A 132 -38.53 16.39 -11.44
CA LYS A 132 -39.38 17.31 -10.66
C LYS A 132 -38.65 17.81 -9.42
N ILE A 133 -38.03 16.91 -8.63
CA ILE A 133 -37.22 17.28 -7.46
C ILE A 133 -36.06 18.20 -7.88
N LEU A 134 -35.39 17.93 -9.00
CA LEU A 134 -34.30 18.74 -9.54
C LEU A 134 -34.74 20.18 -9.85
N ASN A 135 -35.86 20.33 -10.56
CA ASN A 135 -36.39 21.62 -10.97
C ASN A 135 -36.99 22.44 -9.81
N ASP A 136 -37.62 21.80 -8.83
CA ASP A 136 -38.15 22.47 -7.64
C ASP A 136 -37.10 22.49 -6.51
N THR A 137 -36.38 23.61 -6.39
CA THR A 137 -35.40 23.82 -5.31
C THR A 137 -36.02 24.10 -3.94
N SER A 138 -37.34 24.27 -3.83
CA SER A 138 -38.00 24.38 -2.52
C SER A 138 -38.16 23.03 -1.82
N LEU A 139 -38.19 21.93 -2.58
CA LEU A 139 -38.28 20.58 -2.05
C LEU A 139 -36.94 20.16 -1.42
N PRO A 140 -36.91 19.78 -0.13
CA PRO A 140 -35.70 19.31 0.52
C PRO A 140 -35.30 17.92 0.01
N ILE A 141 -34.01 17.59 0.11
CA ILE A 141 -33.50 16.24 -0.12
C ILE A 141 -32.78 15.69 1.11
N ILE A 142 -32.73 14.37 1.26
CA ILE A 142 -31.95 13.68 2.29
C ILE A 142 -30.82 12.86 1.62
N ILE A 143 -29.58 13.06 2.05
CA ILE A 143 -28.43 12.24 1.62
C ILE A 143 -28.10 11.24 2.73
N THR A 144 -27.95 9.97 2.38
CA THR A 144 -27.73 8.86 3.32
C THR A 144 -26.73 7.82 2.78
N GLU A 145 -26.27 6.90 3.64
CA GLU A 145 -25.35 5.82 3.26
C GLU A 145 -26.09 4.49 3.05
N GLY A 146 -26.08 4.02 1.80
CA GLY A 146 -26.63 2.73 1.39
C GLY A 146 -28.06 2.78 0.84
N VAL A 147 -28.31 1.95 -0.17
CA VAL A 147 -29.55 2.01 -0.97
C VAL A 147 -30.82 1.68 -0.17
N LYS A 148 -30.75 0.79 0.82
CA LYS A 148 -31.92 0.43 1.64
C LYS A 148 -32.44 1.63 2.45
N LYS A 149 -31.55 2.50 2.93
CA LYS A 149 -31.92 3.70 3.69
C LYS A 149 -32.60 4.74 2.81
N ALA A 150 -32.10 4.92 1.58
CA ALA A 150 -32.77 5.76 0.59
C ALA A 150 -34.13 5.17 0.17
N GLY A 151 -34.21 3.84 -0.01
CA GLY A 151 -35.48 3.15 -0.26
C GLY A 151 -36.51 3.37 0.86
N CYS A 152 -36.09 3.26 2.12
CA CYS A 152 -36.92 3.49 3.30
C CYS A 152 -37.46 4.93 3.32
N LEU A 153 -36.56 5.91 3.17
CA LEU A 153 -36.92 7.33 3.14
C LEU A 153 -37.86 7.69 1.97
N LEU A 154 -37.63 7.16 0.77
CA LEU A 154 -38.54 7.34 -0.37
C LEU A 154 -39.92 6.69 -0.12
N SER A 155 -39.97 5.61 0.68
CA SER A 155 -41.22 4.91 1.01
C SER A 155 -42.12 5.74 1.95
N ILE A 156 -41.51 6.56 2.81
CA ILE A 156 -42.19 7.59 3.62
C ILE A 156 -42.12 8.99 2.98
N GLY A 157 -42.02 9.06 1.65
CA GLY A 157 -42.17 10.29 0.86
C GLY A 157 -40.98 11.26 0.85
N TYR A 158 -39.88 10.98 1.56
CA TYR A 158 -38.68 11.83 1.56
C TYR A 158 -37.79 11.58 0.34
N ALA A 159 -37.63 12.61 -0.51
CA ALA A 159 -36.72 12.59 -1.65
C ALA A 159 -35.27 12.35 -1.18
N SER A 160 -34.74 11.14 -1.39
CA SER A 160 -33.46 10.75 -0.80
C SER A 160 -32.49 10.05 -1.76
N ILE A 161 -31.21 10.38 -1.58
CA ILE A 161 -30.10 9.99 -2.46
C ILE A 161 -29.12 9.16 -1.63
N SER A 162 -28.86 7.93 -2.07
CA SER A 162 -27.85 7.08 -1.43
C SER A 162 -26.47 7.40 -1.99
N ILE A 163 -25.49 7.64 -1.12
CA ILE A 163 -24.06 7.63 -1.49
C ILE A 163 -23.38 6.36 -0.94
N PRO A 164 -22.36 5.78 -1.62
CA PRO A 164 -21.65 4.60 -1.13
C PRO A 164 -20.81 4.80 0.15
N GLY A 165 -20.74 6.02 0.70
CA GLY A 165 -20.15 6.32 2.01
C GLY A 165 -19.89 7.81 2.23
N VAL A 166 -19.84 8.28 3.48
CA VAL A 166 -19.68 9.71 3.84
C VAL A 166 -18.51 10.44 3.13
N SER A 167 -17.37 9.76 2.95
CA SER A 167 -16.19 10.33 2.28
C SER A 167 -16.31 10.36 0.75
N THR A 168 -17.26 9.61 0.18
CA THR A 168 -17.42 9.38 -1.27
C THR A 168 -18.17 10.50 -1.99
N CYS A 169 -18.48 10.31 -3.27
CA CYS A 169 -19.16 11.28 -4.14
C CYS A 169 -18.55 12.69 -4.15
N ARG A 170 -17.24 12.78 -3.86
CA ARG A 170 -16.42 13.99 -3.97
C ARG A 170 -15.05 13.67 -4.59
N LYS A 171 -14.35 14.70 -5.05
CA LYS A 171 -12.90 14.67 -5.27
C LYS A 171 -12.30 16.07 -5.11
N ASN A 172 -11.26 16.21 -4.28
CA ASN A 172 -10.50 17.45 -4.09
C ASN A 172 -11.38 18.70 -3.79
N GLY A 173 -12.31 18.60 -2.84
CA GLY A 173 -13.21 19.71 -2.47
C GLY A 173 -14.26 20.06 -3.53
N ARG A 174 -14.73 19.06 -4.28
CA ARG A 174 -15.80 19.17 -5.29
C ARG A 174 -16.70 17.95 -5.21
N LEU A 175 -18.01 18.18 -5.21
CA LEU A 175 -19.01 17.11 -5.33
C LEU A 175 -18.99 16.47 -6.73
N HIS A 176 -19.44 15.22 -6.81
CA HIS A 176 -19.79 14.52 -8.04
C HIS A 176 -20.92 15.28 -8.77
N ASP A 177 -20.83 15.45 -10.09
CA ASP A 177 -21.71 16.39 -10.82
C ASP A 177 -23.20 16.06 -10.69
N LEU A 178 -23.61 14.79 -10.75
CA LEU A 178 -25.00 14.38 -10.48
C LEU A 178 -25.50 14.78 -9.07
N LEU A 179 -24.64 14.76 -8.05
CA LEU A 179 -25.02 15.17 -6.69
C LEU A 179 -25.05 16.71 -6.58
N LYS A 180 -24.07 17.37 -7.21
CA LYS A 180 -23.98 18.83 -7.32
C LYS A 180 -25.20 19.45 -7.99
N ALA A 181 -25.80 18.76 -8.97
CA ALA A 181 -27.01 19.22 -9.66
C ALA A 181 -28.22 19.41 -8.71
N TYR A 182 -28.31 18.63 -7.63
CA TYR A 182 -29.34 18.78 -6.60
C TYR A 182 -28.93 19.75 -5.49
N CYS A 183 -27.64 19.78 -5.14
CA CYS A 183 -27.07 20.68 -4.14
C CYS A 183 -26.92 22.11 -4.67
N THR A 184 -28.03 22.79 -4.98
CA THR A 184 -28.08 24.14 -5.54
C THR A 184 -28.57 25.19 -4.54
N TYR A 185 -28.43 26.47 -4.90
CA TYR A 185 -28.88 27.61 -4.10
C TYR A 185 -30.37 27.53 -3.74
N GLY A 186 -30.68 27.81 -2.48
CA GLY A 186 -32.05 27.83 -1.95
C GLY A 186 -32.57 26.47 -1.45
N ARG A 187 -32.01 25.34 -1.92
CA ARG A 187 -32.42 24.01 -1.44
C ARG A 187 -31.94 23.74 -0.02
N THR A 188 -32.76 23.07 0.79
CA THR A 188 -32.32 22.46 2.05
C THR A 188 -31.92 21.00 1.83
N VAL A 189 -30.73 20.63 2.28
CA VAL A 189 -30.16 19.29 2.17
C VAL A 189 -29.93 18.73 3.58
N TYR A 190 -30.64 17.66 3.91
CA TYR A 190 -30.46 16.94 5.16
C TYR A 190 -29.42 15.84 4.98
N LEU A 191 -28.51 15.67 5.93
CA LEU A 191 -27.55 14.58 5.98
C LEU A 191 -27.99 13.61 7.07
N GLY A 192 -28.38 12.40 6.67
CA GLY A 192 -28.89 11.35 7.54
C GLY A 192 -28.04 10.10 7.45
N PHE A 193 -27.11 9.93 8.40
CA PHE A 193 -26.11 8.87 8.39
C PHE A 193 -26.12 8.08 9.71
N ASP A 194 -25.54 6.88 9.69
CA ASP A 194 -25.57 5.90 10.79
C ASP A 194 -25.00 6.45 12.10
N ASN A 195 -25.40 5.86 13.23
CA ASN A 195 -24.92 6.23 14.58
C ASN A 195 -23.39 6.10 14.75
N ASP A 196 -22.74 5.35 13.85
CA ASP A 196 -21.28 5.31 13.65
C ASP A 196 -20.66 6.71 13.45
N VAL A 197 -21.38 7.66 12.84
CA VAL A 197 -20.95 9.06 12.75
C VAL A 197 -20.73 9.62 14.15
N MET A 198 -21.66 9.45 15.07
CA MET A 198 -21.63 10.09 16.40
C MET A 198 -20.47 9.59 17.29
N SER A 199 -19.89 8.43 16.96
CA SER A 199 -18.80 7.81 17.74
C SER A 199 -17.40 7.93 17.12
N LYS A 200 -17.26 8.32 15.84
CA LYS A 200 -15.98 8.22 15.10
C LYS A 200 -15.53 9.55 14.47
N ARG A 201 -14.49 10.19 15.06
CA ARG A 201 -13.95 11.51 14.63
C ARG A 201 -13.59 11.57 13.14
N ALA A 202 -13.04 10.50 12.56
CA ALA A 202 -12.74 10.42 11.12
C ALA A 202 -14.01 10.49 10.24
N VAL A 203 -15.12 9.91 10.70
CA VAL A 203 -16.41 9.95 9.98
C VAL A 203 -17.04 11.34 10.13
N GLN A 204 -16.96 11.95 11.32
CA GLN A 204 -17.43 13.34 11.53
C GLN A 204 -16.65 14.36 10.70
N LEU A 205 -15.31 14.24 10.59
CA LEU A 205 -14.50 15.08 9.71
C LEU A 205 -14.89 14.90 8.24
N SER A 206 -15.20 13.67 7.82
CA SER A 206 -15.72 13.38 6.48
C SER A 206 -17.10 14.02 6.25
N LEU A 207 -17.97 14.02 7.27
CA LEU A 207 -19.30 14.62 7.20
C LEU A 207 -19.24 16.15 7.19
N LEU A 208 -18.41 16.78 8.04
CA LEU A 208 -18.14 18.23 8.00
C LEU A 208 -17.63 18.67 6.62
N ASN A 209 -16.76 17.87 6.00
CA ASN A 209 -16.31 18.14 4.64
C ASN A 209 -17.44 17.94 3.61
N LEU A 210 -18.37 16.99 3.80
CA LEU A 210 -19.55 16.85 2.92
C LEU A 210 -20.44 18.09 3.03
N SER A 211 -20.73 18.52 4.25
CA SER A 211 -21.52 19.71 4.54
C SER A 211 -20.90 20.99 3.94
N ARG A 212 -19.58 21.14 4.03
CA ARG A 212 -18.84 22.25 3.38
C ARG A 212 -18.96 22.21 1.85
N ASP A 213 -18.70 21.06 1.23
CA ASP A 213 -18.76 20.90 -0.22
C ASP A 213 -20.19 21.17 -0.76
N ILE A 214 -21.24 20.82 0.01
CA ILE A 214 -22.64 21.11 -0.31
C ILE A 214 -22.98 22.61 -0.10
N ALA A 215 -22.64 23.18 1.06
CA ALA A 215 -22.89 24.59 1.36
C ALA A 215 -22.18 25.54 0.38
N ALA A 216 -21.00 25.16 -0.13
CA ALA A 216 -20.25 25.90 -1.15
C ALA A 216 -20.97 25.96 -2.52
N ASN A 217 -21.98 25.13 -2.77
CA ASN A 217 -22.86 25.21 -3.95
C ASN A 217 -24.20 25.93 -3.65
N GLY A 218 -24.37 26.47 -2.44
CA GLY A 218 -25.45 27.38 -2.05
C GLY A 218 -26.63 26.74 -1.29
N SER A 219 -26.62 25.43 -1.05
CA SER A 219 -27.67 24.76 -0.28
C SER A 219 -27.52 24.97 1.23
N LYS A 220 -28.64 25.07 1.94
CA LYS A 220 -28.66 25.01 3.41
C LYS A 220 -28.48 23.55 3.85
N VAL A 221 -27.48 23.27 4.70
CA VAL A 221 -27.24 21.90 5.20
C VAL A 221 -27.77 21.72 6.62
N MET A 222 -28.48 20.62 6.84
CA MET A 222 -28.97 20.17 8.14
C MET A 222 -28.46 18.76 8.43
N ILE A 223 -28.24 18.40 9.70
CA ILE A 223 -27.81 17.07 10.13
C ILE A 223 -28.92 16.42 10.95
N ILE A 224 -29.36 15.23 10.52
CA ILE A 224 -30.32 14.39 11.26
C ILE A 224 -29.52 13.52 12.23
N ASN A 225 -29.76 13.68 13.53
CA ASN A 225 -29.12 12.88 14.57
C ASN A 225 -30.08 11.76 15.04
N ILE A 226 -29.72 10.50 14.76
CA ILE A 226 -30.35 9.34 15.40
C ILE A 226 -29.97 9.34 16.89
N PRO A 227 -30.89 9.06 17.84
CA PRO A 227 -30.56 8.92 19.25
C PRO A 227 -29.49 7.85 19.51
N PRO A 228 -28.49 8.10 20.38
CA PRO A 228 -27.41 7.16 20.64
C PRO A 228 -27.90 5.90 21.36
N GLY A 229 -27.49 4.73 20.85
CA GLY A 229 -27.82 3.42 21.44
C GLY A 229 -29.22 2.88 21.10
N ASP A 230 -30.02 3.62 20.34
CA ASP A 230 -31.42 3.28 20.06
C ASP A 230 -31.58 2.41 18.80
N CYS A 231 -30.93 2.82 17.70
CA CYS A 231 -30.84 2.14 16.40
C CYS A 231 -29.47 2.42 15.75
N LYS A 232 -29.08 1.65 14.72
CA LYS A 232 -27.81 1.85 14.00
C LYS A 232 -28.00 2.72 12.76
N GLY A 233 -28.90 2.33 11.87
CA GLY A 233 -29.29 3.06 10.66
C GLY A 233 -30.60 3.85 10.83
N ILE A 234 -30.92 4.66 9.81
CA ILE A 234 -32.21 5.36 9.71
C ILE A 234 -33.34 4.38 9.39
N ASP A 235 -33.07 3.35 8.57
CA ASP A 235 -34.00 2.27 8.27
C ASP A 235 -34.36 1.47 9.52
N ASP A 236 -33.38 1.10 10.36
CA ASP A 236 -33.64 0.50 11.68
C ASP A 236 -34.53 1.40 12.57
N TYR A 237 -34.32 2.72 12.53
CA TYR A 237 -35.05 3.68 13.36
C TYR A 237 -36.51 3.82 12.93
N ILE A 238 -36.76 3.96 11.63
CA ILE A 238 -38.12 4.02 11.06
C ILE A 238 -38.86 2.70 11.28
N ALA A 239 -38.19 1.55 11.12
CA ALA A 239 -38.78 0.24 11.40
C ALA A 239 -39.18 0.04 12.87
N LYS A 240 -38.46 0.66 13.81
CA LYS A 240 -38.69 0.53 15.25
C LYS A 240 -39.68 1.54 15.82
N HIS A 241 -39.67 2.79 15.34
CA HIS A 241 -40.41 3.91 15.92
C HIS A 241 -41.43 4.58 14.99
N GLY A 242 -41.45 4.20 13.71
CA GLY A 242 -42.41 4.69 12.71
C GLY A 242 -42.08 6.06 12.10
N GLU A 243 -42.87 6.41 11.08
CA GLU A 243 -42.74 7.63 10.28
C GLU A 243 -42.81 8.90 11.14
N GLU A 244 -43.83 9.03 12.01
CA GLU A 244 -44.05 10.22 12.86
C GLU A 244 -42.84 10.57 13.74
N SER A 245 -42.11 9.56 14.22
CA SER A 245 -40.92 9.74 15.05
C SER A 245 -39.69 10.19 14.23
N PHE A 246 -39.52 9.67 13.02
CA PHE A 246 -38.52 10.19 12.08
C PHE A 246 -38.84 11.63 11.65
N ASP A 247 -40.12 11.93 11.47
CA ASP A 247 -40.63 13.27 11.16
C ASP A 247 -40.23 14.30 12.23
N GLU A 248 -40.13 13.90 13.50
CA GLU A 248 -39.58 14.73 14.59
C GLU A 248 -38.06 14.91 14.47
N LEU A 249 -37.29 13.87 14.10
CA LEU A 249 -35.85 14.01 13.84
C LEU A 249 -35.53 14.96 12.68
N VAL A 250 -36.38 15.01 11.64
CA VAL A 250 -36.25 15.98 10.53
C VAL A 250 -36.56 17.40 11.01
N LYS A 251 -37.61 17.59 11.84
CA LYS A 251 -37.97 18.90 12.42
C LYS A 251 -36.93 19.42 13.41
N THR A 252 -36.22 18.53 14.11
CA THR A 252 -35.19 18.84 15.12
C THR A 252 -33.75 18.73 14.59
N ALA A 253 -33.58 18.50 13.29
CA ALA A 253 -32.28 18.45 12.63
C ALA A 253 -31.50 19.76 12.81
N LYS A 254 -30.17 19.65 12.97
CA LYS A 254 -29.31 20.75 13.43
C LYS A 254 -28.51 21.34 12.27
N THR A 255 -28.17 22.63 12.32
CA THR A 255 -27.21 23.22 11.38
C THR A 255 -25.82 22.60 11.53
N ILE A 256 -24.94 22.81 10.54
CA ILE A 256 -23.53 22.35 10.62
C ILE A 256 -22.86 22.94 11.87
N GLU A 257 -23.17 24.20 12.17
CA GLU A 257 -22.59 25.01 13.24
C GLU A 257 -23.03 24.50 14.62
N GLU A 258 -24.33 24.29 14.84
CA GLU A 258 -24.88 23.71 16.07
C GLU A 258 -24.36 22.28 16.28
N TRP A 259 -24.39 21.46 15.24
CA TRP A 259 -23.93 20.07 15.30
C TRP A 259 -22.44 19.97 15.61
N LYS A 260 -21.60 20.80 14.97
CA LYS A 260 -20.17 20.90 15.27
C LYS A 260 -19.95 21.38 16.71
N HIS A 261 -20.69 22.38 17.18
CA HIS A 261 -20.51 22.91 18.53
C HIS A 261 -20.82 21.87 19.61
N GLU A 262 -21.95 21.14 19.50
CA GLU A 262 -22.29 20.05 20.42
C GLU A 262 -21.23 18.94 20.43
N LEU A 263 -20.70 18.61 19.26
CA LEU A 263 -19.68 17.58 19.10
C LEU A 263 -18.35 17.98 19.71
N ASP A 264 -17.83 19.17 19.37
CA ASP A 264 -16.57 19.66 19.95
C ASP A 264 -16.71 19.85 21.47
N THR A 265 -17.84 20.34 21.98
CA THR A 265 -18.13 20.37 23.43
C THR A 265 -18.14 18.98 24.07
N ARG A 266 -18.67 17.95 23.40
CA ARG A 266 -18.63 16.57 23.91
C ARG A 266 -17.20 16.05 24.02
N TRP A 267 -16.33 16.33 23.05
CA TRP A 267 -14.91 15.94 23.17
C TRP A 267 -14.17 16.71 24.25
N SER A 268 -14.35 18.03 24.39
CA SER A 268 -13.69 18.77 25.48
C SER A 268 -14.06 18.20 26.86
N LEU A 269 -15.31 17.73 27.04
CA LEU A 269 -15.76 17.04 28.25
C LEU A 269 -15.13 15.64 28.40
N GLU A 270 -15.12 14.81 27.35
CA GLU A 270 -14.52 13.47 27.40
C GLU A 270 -12.99 13.50 27.57
N GLN A 271 -12.29 14.38 26.85
CA GLN A 271 -10.86 14.61 26.97
C GLN A 271 -10.53 15.12 28.38
N GLY A 272 -11.28 16.10 28.89
CA GLY A 272 -11.15 16.58 30.26
C GLY A 272 -11.35 15.47 31.30
N GLN A 273 -12.28 14.54 31.09
CA GLN A 273 -12.43 13.37 31.97
C GLN A 273 -11.23 12.41 31.89
N ILE A 274 -10.75 12.11 30.68
CA ILE A 274 -9.59 11.22 30.47
C ILE A 274 -8.31 11.83 31.06
N GLU A 275 -8.07 13.12 30.86
CA GLU A 275 -6.93 13.85 31.44
C GLU A 275 -7.00 13.90 32.97
N ASN A 276 -8.15 14.26 33.54
CA ASN A 276 -8.32 14.26 35.01
C ASN A 276 -8.21 12.84 35.62
N SER A 277 -8.46 11.78 34.84
CA SER A 277 -8.19 10.39 35.27
C SER A 277 -6.70 10.02 35.30
N CYS A 278 -5.83 10.83 34.69
CA CYS A 278 -4.43 10.51 34.43
C CYS A 278 -3.47 11.47 35.15
N ARG A 279 -2.66 10.95 36.08
CA ARG A 279 -1.59 11.72 36.77
C ARG A 279 -0.50 12.28 35.85
N SER A 280 -0.45 11.87 34.58
CA SER A 280 0.49 12.36 33.57
C SER A 280 -0.29 12.79 32.33
N LYS A 281 -0.03 14.02 31.84
CA LYS A 281 -0.64 14.54 30.62
C LYS A 281 -0.37 13.66 29.41
N LEU A 282 0.86 13.15 29.27
CA LEU A 282 1.23 12.24 28.18
C LEU A 282 0.45 10.92 28.23
N ALA A 283 0.10 10.42 29.43
CA ALA A 283 -0.76 9.25 29.59
C ALA A 283 -2.25 9.56 29.30
N GLY A 284 -2.70 10.80 29.53
CA GLY A 284 -4.00 11.29 29.06
C GLY A 284 -4.07 11.35 27.54
N HIS A 285 -3.12 12.04 26.90
CA HIS A 285 -3.00 12.13 25.45
C HIS A 285 -2.86 10.76 24.78
N PHE A 286 -2.08 9.83 25.36
CA PHE A 286 -1.97 8.45 24.90
C PHE A 286 -3.34 7.77 24.83
N LYS A 287 -4.13 7.80 25.92
CA LYS A 287 -5.48 7.22 25.95
C LYS A 287 -6.44 7.90 24.96
N ILE A 288 -6.32 9.21 24.75
CA ILE A 288 -7.15 9.94 23.78
C ILE A 288 -6.85 9.46 22.35
N LEU A 289 -5.57 9.34 21.97
CA LEU A 289 -5.18 8.86 20.64
C LEU A 289 -5.42 7.35 20.47
N GLU A 290 -5.25 6.55 21.53
CA GLU A 290 -5.61 5.12 21.56
C GLU A 290 -7.11 4.92 21.37
N LYS A 291 -7.96 5.74 22.01
CA LYS A 291 -9.43 5.70 21.84
C LYS A 291 -9.88 6.10 20.43
N ILE A 292 -9.22 7.08 19.80
CA ILE A 292 -9.67 7.67 18.52
C ILE A 292 -9.08 6.94 17.30
N TRP A 293 -7.78 6.62 17.32
CA TRP A 293 -7.12 5.92 16.23
C TRP A 293 -7.12 4.40 16.42
N GLY A 294 -6.75 3.91 17.61
CA GLY A 294 -6.83 2.51 18.02
C GLY A 294 -6.35 1.53 16.95
N ASP A 295 -7.13 0.48 16.70
CA ASP A 295 -6.91 -0.58 15.70
C ASP A 295 -6.61 -0.09 14.28
N ASN A 296 -6.96 1.17 13.95
CA ASN A 296 -6.72 1.73 12.62
C ASN A 296 -5.29 2.28 12.49
N LEU A 297 -4.58 2.53 13.59
CA LEU A 297 -3.16 2.90 13.61
C LEU A 297 -2.33 1.65 13.92
N ARG A 298 -1.64 1.13 12.91
CA ARG A 298 -0.93 -0.16 12.94
C ARG A 298 0.52 -0.01 12.49
N PHE A 299 1.38 -0.93 12.92
CA PHE A 299 2.74 -1.06 12.40
C PHE A 299 2.82 -2.24 11.42
N ASN A 300 3.13 -1.95 10.16
CA ASN A 300 3.33 -2.96 9.12
C ASN A 300 4.77 -3.50 9.25
N GLU A 301 4.91 -4.69 9.82
CA GLU A 301 6.21 -5.33 10.05
C GLU A 301 6.94 -5.71 8.77
N LEU A 302 6.23 -5.91 7.65
CA LEU A 302 6.88 -6.17 6.36
C LEU A 302 7.52 -4.91 5.81
N LYS A 303 6.82 -3.77 5.84
CA LYS A 303 7.34 -2.50 5.27
C LYS A 303 8.14 -1.66 6.27
N ASN A 304 8.14 -2.03 7.55
CA ASN A 304 8.70 -1.25 8.66
C ASN A 304 8.10 0.18 8.71
N GLN A 305 6.80 0.29 8.48
CA GLN A 305 6.07 1.57 8.37
C GLN A 305 4.88 1.63 9.33
N ILE A 306 4.50 2.85 9.71
CA ILE A 306 3.28 3.11 10.48
C ILE A 306 2.19 3.54 9.51
N GLU A 307 1.04 2.89 9.62
CA GLU A 307 -0.11 3.09 8.75
C GLU A 307 -1.33 3.50 9.56
N LEU A 308 -2.08 4.49 9.04
CA LEU A 308 -3.35 4.94 9.60
C LEU A 308 -4.46 4.67 8.59
N ASN A 309 -5.42 3.82 8.96
CA ASN A 309 -6.45 3.23 8.08
C ASN A 309 -5.88 2.38 6.92
N GLY A 310 -4.63 1.93 7.02
CA GLY A 310 -3.92 1.15 5.99
C GLY A 310 -3.14 1.99 4.96
N GLU A 311 -3.02 3.30 5.16
CA GLU A 311 -2.16 4.19 4.37
C GLU A 311 -1.00 4.71 5.24
N PRO A 312 0.25 4.81 4.72
CA PRO A 312 1.40 5.29 5.50
C PRO A 312 1.23 6.74 6.01
N ILE A 313 1.48 6.96 7.31
CA ILE A 313 1.32 8.29 7.95
C ILE A 313 2.60 9.13 7.86
N ASN A 314 2.47 10.44 7.63
CA ASN A 314 3.61 11.36 7.69
C ASN A 314 3.92 11.77 9.15
N LEU A 315 4.93 11.14 9.75
CA LEU A 315 5.39 11.42 11.12
C LEU A 315 5.92 12.86 11.32
N GLU A 316 6.32 13.59 10.27
CA GLU A 316 6.71 15.00 10.38
C GLU A 316 5.49 15.92 10.58
N GLY A 317 4.39 15.60 9.89
CA GLY A 317 3.13 16.33 9.97
C GLY A 317 2.26 15.99 11.19
N VAL A 318 2.53 14.86 11.86
CA VAL A 318 1.60 14.25 12.83
C VAL A 318 1.24 15.14 14.02
N ARG A 319 2.13 16.06 14.46
CA ARG A 319 1.78 17.07 15.49
C ARG A 319 0.68 18.01 15.01
N LEU A 320 0.77 18.48 13.77
CA LEU A 320 -0.22 19.38 13.18
C LEU A 320 -1.56 18.65 12.98
N GLU A 321 -1.52 17.39 12.56
CA GLU A 321 -2.72 16.55 12.46
C GLU A 321 -3.39 16.31 13.83
N ILE A 322 -2.62 16.06 14.89
CA ILE A 322 -3.14 15.92 16.26
C ILE A 322 -3.83 17.21 16.71
N SER A 323 -3.13 18.35 16.56
CA SER A 323 -3.66 19.66 16.95
C SER A 323 -4.93 20.02 16.18
N LEU A 324 -4.95 19.90 14.85
CA LEU A 324 -6.10 20.27 14.01
C LEU A 324 -7.32 19.37 14.18
N ASN A 325 -7.13 18.08 14.50
CA ASN A 325 -8.25 17.13 14.59
C ASN A 325 -8.77 16.94 16.02
N PHE A 326 -7.94 17.16 17.04
CA PHE A 326 -8.25 16.83 18.44
C PHE A 326 -8.15 18.01 19.41
N ASP A 327 -7.75 19.21 18.97
CA ASP A 327 -7.78 20.46 19.75
C ASP A 327 -6.94 20.44 21.05
N PHE A 328 -5.88 19.64 21.08
CA PHE A 328 -4.87 19.65 22.14
C PHE A 328 -3.45 19.66 21.57
N ASP A 329 -2.52 20.27 22.31
CA ASP A 329 -1.15 20.48 21.88
C ASP A 329 -0.20 19.40 22.44
N MET A 330 0.70 18.89 21.61
CA MET A 330 1.73 17.92 22.02
C MET A 330 3.07 18.25 21.36
N GLY A 331 4.19 18.02 22.07
CA GLY A 331 5.52 18.12 21.46
C GLY A 331 5.70 17.07 20.36
N ILE A 332 6.39 17.42 19.27
CA ILE A 332 6.58 16.52 18.11
C ILE A 332 7.24 15.18 18.50
N ALA A 333 8.18 15.19 19.45
CA ALA A 333 8.83 13.98 19.95
C ALA A 333 7.86 13.07 20.72
N ASP A 334 6.98 13.65 21.55
CA ASP A 334 5.95 12.91 22.29
C ASP A 334 4.87 12.37 21.34
N ALA A 335 4.47 13.16 20.33
CA ALA A 335 3.50 12.79 19.32
C ALA A 335 3.96 11.56 18.53
N ILE A 336 5.21 11.59 18.04
CA ILE A 336 5.83 10.44 17.37
C ILE A 336 5.95 9.25 18.35
N ALA A 337 6.35 9.46 19.61
CA ALA A 337 6.48 8.37 20.58
C ALA A 337 5.13 7.68 20.91
N VAL A 338 4.04 8.44 21.04
CA VAL A 338 2.68 7.91 21.24
C VAL A 338 2.19 7.16 20.00
N VAL A 339 2.38 7.75 18.82
CA VAL A 339 2.00 7.13 17.52
C VAL A 339 2.77 5.84 17.28
N GLU A 340 4.09 5.84 17.49
CA GLU A 340 4.92 4.64 17.48
C GLU A 340 4.43 3.59 18.48
N ARG A 341 4.04 3.99 19.69
CA ARG A 341 3.63 3.06 20.74
C ARG A 341 2.29 2.38 20.42
N ILE A 342 1.29 3.13 19.95
CA ILE A 342 -0.01 2.58 19.53
C ILE A 342 0.19 1.65 18.32
N ALA A 343 0.89 2.13 17.28
CA ALA A 343 1.16 1.34 16.09
C ALA A 343 1.86 0.00 16.41
N LYS A 344 2.85 0.01 17.32
CA LYS A 344 3.60 -1.19 17.74
C LYS A 344 2.86 -2.11 18.73
N LEU A 345 1.76 -1.66 19.32
CA LEU A 345 0.81 -2.54 20.01
C LEU A 345 -0.11 -3.25 19.00
N ASN A 346 -0.45 -2.55 17.90
CA ASN A 346 -1.30 -3.03 16.82
C ASN A 346 -0.48 -3.53 15.60
N SER A 347 0.73 -4.04 15.84
CA SER A 347 1.63 -4.59 14.81
C SER A 347 0.97 -5.72 14.03
N TYR A 348 1.34 -5.84 12.76
CA TYR A 348 0.91 -6.96 11.92
C TYR A 348 1.89 -7.22 10.77
N HIS A 349 1.88 -8.44 10.23
CA HIS A 349 2.70 -8.79 9.08
C HIS A 349 1.78 -9.23 7.92
N PRO A 350 1.60 -8.43 6.85
CA PRO A 350 0.55 -8.65 5.85
C PRO A 350 0.61 -10.02 5.16
N VAL A 351 1.80 -10.61 5.00
CA VAL A 351 1.98 -11.95 4.43
C VAL A 351 1.61 -13.07 5.43
N HIS A 352 1.79 -12.85 6.74
CA HIS A 352 1.37 -13.81 7.76
C HIS A 352 -0.16 -13.87 7.79
N ASP A 353 -0.81 -12.70 7.81
CA ASP A 353 -2.26 -12.57 7.76
C ASP A 353 -2.82 -13.21 6.48
N TYR A 354 -2.20 -12.96 5.32
CA TYR A 354 -2.54 -13.59 4.04
C TYR A 354 -2.38 -15.13 4.03
N LEU A 355 -1.29 -15.69 4.56
CA LEU A 355 -1.12 -17.15 4.67
C LEU A 355 -2.17 -17.76 5.60
N THR A 356 -2.56 -17.04 6.66
CA THR A 356 -3.65 -17.43 7.57
C THR A 356 -5.03 -17.31 6.90
N GLU A 357 -5.24 -16.35 6.01
CA GLU A 357 -6.45 -16.25 5.18
C GLU A 357 -6.52 -17.39 4.14
N CYS A 358 -5.38 -17.76 3.51
CA CYS A 358 -5.30 -18.90 2.59
C CYS A 358 -5.62 -20.24 3.30
N GLU A 359 -5.10 -20.46 4.51
CA GLU A 359 -5.45 -21.63 5.33
C GLU A 359 -6.96 -21.74 5.59
N ARG A 360 -7.63 -20.62 5.88
CA ARG A 360 -9.07 -20.58 6.17
C ARG A 360 -9.92 -20.78 4.92
N ALA A 361 -9.46 -20.27 3.77
CA ALA A 361 -10.12 -20.47 2.47
C ALA A 361 -9.97 -21.92 1.97
N TYR A 362 -8.80 -22.53 2.17
CA TYR A 362 -8.48 -23.88 1.73
C TYR A 362 -8.01 -24.74 2.93
N PRO A 363 -8.91 -25.18 3.81
CA PRO A 363 -8.56 -25.98 4.99
C PRO A 363 -8.07 -27.41 4.66
N SER A 364 -8.31 -27.86 3.42
CA SER A 364 -7.80 -29.12 2.84
C SER A 364 -7.35 -28.86 1.40
N PRO A 365 -6.19 -28.21 1.18
CA PRO A 365 -5.76 -27.75 -0.14
C PRO A 365 -5.21 -28.90 -0.99
N ASN A 366 -5.33 -28.80 -2.32
CA ASN A 366 -4.83 -29.82 -3.23
C ASN A 366 -3.30 -29.86 -3.30
N MET A 367 -2.71 -30.85 -2.63
CA MET A 367 -1.26 -31.07 -2.60
C MET A 367 -0.65 -31.38 -3.98
N GLU A 368 -1.41 -31.91 -4.95
CA GLU A 368 -0.92 -32.20 -6.31
C GLU A 368 -0.51 -30.93 -7.07
N LEU A 369 -1.01 -29.75 -6.66
CA LEU A 369 -0.59 -28.46 -7.21
C LEU A 369 0.88 -28.18 -6.93
N LEU A 370 1.40 -28.62 -5.77
CA LEU A 370 2.81 -28.52 -5.40
C LEU A 370 3.66 -29.64 -5.99
N GLU A 371 3.16 -30.89 -5.99
CA GLU A 371 3.94 -32.04 -6.48
C GLU A 371 4.22 -31.95 -8.00
N ASN A 372 3.35 -31.27 -8.75
CA ASN A 372 3.44 -31.13 -10.21
C ASN A 372 3.70 -29.68 -10.68
N ILE A 373 4.10 -28.78 -9.77
CA ILE A 373 4.23 -27.33 -10.03
C ILE A 373 5.13 -26.98 -11.22
N ALA A 374 6.24 -27.72 -11.43
CA ALA A 374 7.17 -27.48 -12.54
C ALA A 374 6.55 -27.88 -13.90
N GLU A 375 5.76 -28.95 -13.92
CA GLU A 375 5.07 -29.38 -15.13
C GLU A 375 3.90 -28.43 -15.45
N ARG A 376 3.09 -28.08 -14.45
CA ARG A 376 1.92 -27.18 -14.58
C ARG A 376 2.25 -25.81 -15.16
N TYR A 377 3.44 -25.27 -14.87
CA TYR A 377 3.82 -23.88 -15.19
C TYR A 377 4.97 -23.72 -16.17
N PHE A 378 5.90 -24.69 -16.24
CA PHE A 378 7.11 -24.61 -17.05
C PHE A 378 7.25 -25.74 -18.08
N GLY A 379 6.34 -26.71 -18.10
CA GLY A 379 6.34 -27.83 -19.04
C GLY A 379 7.47 -28.84 -18.82
N THR A 380 7.98 -28.93 -17.58
CA THR A 380 9.05 -29.86 -17.23
C THR A 380 8.57 -30.89 -16.22
N SER A 381 8.49 -32.15 -16.67
CA SER A 381 8.01 -33.32 -15.92
C SER A 381 9.09 -34.01 -15.08
N ASP A 382 10.26 -33.38 -14.95
CA ASP A 382 11.36 -33.90 -14.14
C ASP A 382 11.10 -33.60 -12.65
N LYS A 383 11.16 -34.67 -11.86
CA LYS A 383 10.92 -34.69 -10.42
C LYS A 383 11.78 -33.68 -9.65
N LEU A 384 13.03 -33.46 -10.07
CA LEU A 384 13.95 -32.53 -9.39
C LEU A 384 13.48 -31.08 -9.48
N HIS A 385 12.92 -30.66 -10.63
CA HIS A 385 12.36 -29.32 -10.79
C HIS A 385 11.08 -29.10 -9.95
N ASN A 386 10.24 -30.13 -9.81
CA ASN A 386 9.09 -30.10 -8.91
C ASN A 386 9.54 -29.96 -7.44
N ILE A 387 10.53 -30.77 -7.02
CA ILE A 387 11.15 -30.68 -5.68
C ILE A 387 11.66 -29.26 -5.43
N TYR A 388 12.47 -28.68 -6.33
CA TYR A 388 13.01 -27.33 -6.18
C TYR A 388 11.93 -26.27 -5.91
N LEU A 389 10.90 -26.20 -6.77
CA LEU A 389 9.83 -25.21 -6.63
C LEU A 389 9.00 -25.44 -5.35
N LYS A 390 8.62 -26.68 -5.05
CA LYS A 390 7.94 -27.06 -3.80
C LYS A 390 8.72 -26.62 -2.56
N LYS A 391 10.03 -26.88 -2.52
CA LYS A 391 10.95 -26.47 -1.45
C LYS A 391 11.11 -24.94 -1.38
N THR A 392 10.99 -24.24 -2.51
CA THR A 392 11.02 -22.77 -2.60
C THR A 392 9.81 -22.14 -1.92
N LEU A 393 8.60 -22.61 -2.24
CA LEU A 393 7.37 -22.13 -1.59
C LEU A 393 7.38 -22.47 -0.09
N LEU A 394 7.85 -23.67 0.27
CA LEU A 394 7.98 -24.10 1.67
C LEU A 394 8.99 -23.22 2.45
N ALA A 395 10.12 -22.84 1.84
CA ALA A 395 11.09 -21.90 2.41
C ALA A 395 10.52 -20.47 2.54
N ALA A 396 9.72 -20.03 1.56
CA ALA A 396 9.06 -18.73 1.60
C ALA A 396 8.04 -18.65 2.76
N VAL A 397 7.27 -19.71 3.01
CA VAL A 397 6.40 -19.80 4.21
C VAL A 397 7.25 -19.85 5.48
N ALA A 398 8.27 -20.70 5.54
CA ALA A 398 9.14 -20.82 6.72
C ALA A 398 9.79 -19.48 7.10
N ARG A 399 10.25 -18.68 6.14
CA ARG A 399 10.77 -17.33 6.37
C ARG A 399 9.79 -16.39 7.08
N ILE A 400 8.48 -16.56 6.88
CA ILE A 400 7.44 -15.73 7.52
C ILE A 400 7.16 -16.20 8.95
N MET A 401 7.08 -17.52 9.15
CA MET A 401 6.70 -18.14 10.42
C MET A 401 7.88 -18.34 11.39
N GLU A 402 9.07 -18.58 10.86
CA GLU A 402 10.36 -18.65 11.56
C GLU A 402 11.32 -17.58 10.98
N PRO A 403 11.16 -16.29 11.33
CA PRO A 403 12.03 -15.23 10.84
C PRO A 403 13.50 -15.52 11.13
N GLY A 404 14.32 -15.47 10.08
CA GLY A 404 15.76 -15.77 10.17
C GLY A 404 16.15 -17.25 10.08
N CYS A 405 15.20 -18.16 9.79
CA CYS A 405 15.51 -19.56 9.45
C CYS A 405 16.55 -19.69 8.31
N GLN A 406 17.25 -20.81 8.21
CA GLN A 406 18.29 -20.97 7.19
C GLN A 406 17.67 -21.31 5.82
N HIS A 407 18.09 -20.60 4.76
CA HIS A 407 17.75 -20.94 3.38
C HIS A 407 18.92 -20.54 2.46
N ASP A 408 19.68 -21.53 2.02
CA ASP A 408 20.95 -21.38 1.29
C ASP A 408 20.80 -21.42 -0.25
N ALA A 409 19.56 -21.46 -0.75
CA ALA A 409 19.25 -21.67 -2.15
C ALA A 409 18.58 -20.45 -2.81
N VAL A 410 18.61 -20.44 -4.14
CA VAL A 410 17.92 -19.50 -5.02
C VAL A 410 17.34 -20.30 -6.18
N THR A 411 16.04 -20.19 -6.43
CA THR A 411 15.40 -20.91 -7.55
C THR A 411 15.38 -20.02 -8.78
N VAL A 412 15.91 -20.55 -9.89
CA VAL A 412 16.23 -19.77 -11.10
C VAL A 412 15.45 -20.31 -12.28
N LEU A 413 14.56 -19.49 -12.85
CA LEU A 413 13.83 -19.86 -14.05
C LEU A 413 14.69 -19.58 -15.30
N VAL A 414 15.04 -20.64 -16.02
CA VAL A 414 15.94 -20.63 -17.17
C VAL A 414 15.14 -20.69 -18.47
N GLY A 415 15.55 -19.96 -19.51
CA GLY A 415 15.10 -20.26 -20.87
C GLY A 415 15.43 -19.17 -21.89
N ARG A 416 15.99 -19.58 -23.03
CA ARG A 416 16.58 -18.71 -24.08
C ARG A 416 15.65 -17.63 -24.64
N LYS A 417 14.33 -17.88 -24.64
CA LYS A 417 13.34 -16.96 -25.24
C LYS A 417 12.90 -15.91 -24.21
N HIS A 418 13.22 -14.64 -24.49
CA HIS A 418 12.68 -13.49 -23.75
C HIS A 418 11.14 -13.42 -23.88
N GLY A 419 10.47 -12.78 -22.91
CA GLY A 419 9.01 -12.60 -22.94
C GLY A 419 8.19 -13.87 -22.65
N THR A 420 8.83 -14.97 -22.22
CA THR A 420 8.18 -16.25 -21.84
C THR A 420 7.40 -16.22 -20.52
N GLY A 421 7.42 -15.09 -19.80
CA GLY A 421 6.70 -14.91 -18.54
C GLY A 421 7.47 -15.23 -17.26
N LYS A 422 8.77 -15.56 -17.33
CA LYS A 422 9.60 -15.99 -16.18
C LYS A 422 9.51 -15.04 -14.97
N SER A 423 9.90 -13.77 -15.10
CA SER A 423 9.81 -12.78 -14.00
C SER A 423 8.36 -12.42 -13.63
N SER A 424 7.41 -12.65 -14.54
CA SER A 424 5.98 -12.50 -14.24
C SER A 424 5.46 -13.64 -13.37
N PHE A 425 5.97 -14.87 -13.50
CA PHE A 425 5.63 -15.98 -12.59
C PHE A 425 5.93 -15.58 -11.14
N TRP A 426 7.16 -15.13 -10.86
CA TRP A 426 7.54 -14.74 -9.51
C TRP A 426 6.69 -13.56 -8.99
N ARG A 427 6.48 -12.52 -9.80
CA ARG A 427 5.68 -11.36 -9.42
C ARG A 427 4.21 -11.68 -9.14
N GLU A 428 3.56 -12.50 -9.96
CA GLU A 428 2.15 -12.85 -9.73
C GLU A 428 2.00 -13.87 -8.58
N LEU A 429 2.95 -14.81 -8.42
CA LEU A 429 2.98 -15.77 -7.31
C LEU A 429 3.16 -15.08 -5.95
N PHE A 430 4.15 -14.18 -5.82
CA PHE A 430 4.42 -13.44 -4.58
C PHE A 430 3.50 -12.23 -4.37
N SER A 431 2.72 -11.84 -5.39
CA SER A 431 1.93 -10.62 -5.46
C SER A 431 2.77 -9.33 -5.42
N ARG A 432 2.44 -8.37 -6.30
CA ARG A 432 3.23 -7.14 -6.51
C ARG A 432 3.51 -6.29 -5.25
N PRO A 433 2.67 -6.21 -4.20
CA PRO A 433 3.01 -5.49 -2.97
C PRO A 433 4.15 -6.12 -2.16
N TRP A 434 4.36 -7.44 -2.31
CA TRP A 434 5.33 -8.23 -1.53
C TRP A 434 6.46 -8.80 -2.40
N PHE A 435 6.52 -8.44 -3.68
CA PHE A 435 7.58 -8.82 -4.62
C PHE A 435 8.41 -7.61 -5.07
N SER A 436 9.70 -7.81 -5.33
CA SER A 436 10.58 -6.82 -5.97
C SER A 436 11.50 -7.46 -7.01
N ASP A 437 11.54 -6.88 -8.19
CA ASP A 437 12.46 -7.15 -9.30
C ASP A 437 13.63 -6.14 -9.36
N GLN A 438 13.85 -5.40 -8.27
CA GLN A 438 14.82 -4.29 -8.19
C GLN A 438 15.90 -4.50 -7.11
N LEU A 439 16.24 -5.75 -6.81
CA LEU A 439 17.45 -6.08 -6.05
C LEU A 439 18.66 -5.81 -6.95
N GLY A 440 19.70 -5.15 -6.42
CA GLY A 440 20.86 -4.72 -7.21
C GLY A 440 21.85 -5.86 -7.47
N GLU A 441 23.12 -5.65 -7.13
CA GLU A 441 24.16 -6.68 -7.29
C GLU A 441 24.09 -7.79 -6.21
N ALA A 442 22.93 -7.94 -5.55
CA ALA A 442 22.70 -8.85 -4.42
C ALA A 442 23.78 -8.69 -3.33
N SER A 443 23.98 -7.44 -2.91
CA SER A 443 25.13 -6.99 -2.13
C SER A 443 24.78 -6.64 -0.67
N LYS A 444 25.78 -6.35 0.17
CA LYS A 444 25.56 -5.78 1.52
C LYS A 444 25.46 -4.24 1.54
N ALA A 445 25.02 -3.62 0.44
CA ALA A 445 24.65 -2.20 0.44
C ALA A 445 23.39 -1.95 1.29
N GLU A 446 23.28 -0.76 1.92
CA GLU A 446 22.16 -0.41 2.81
C GLU A 446 20.80 -0.49 2.08
N ASP A 447 20.76 -0.21 0.78
CA ASP A 447 19.56 -0.34 -0.08
C ASP A 447 19.16 -1.79 -0.37
N ASP A 448 20.09 -2.67 -0.76
CA ASP A 448 19.81 -4.10 -0.98
C ASP A 448 19.29 -4.78 0.30
N ILE A 449 19.89 -4.46 1.46
CA ILE A 449 19.44 -4.97 2.75
C ILE A 449 18.08 -4.36 3.15
N SER A 450 17.86 -3.07 2.90
CA SER A 450 16.56 -2.43 3.12
C SER A 450 15.45 -3.08 2.29
N LYS A 451 15.74 -3.47 1.04
CA LYS A 451 14.82 -4.24 0.18
C LYS A 451 14.55 -5.64 0.70
N ILE A 452 15.58 -6.37 1.17
CA ILE A 452 15.42 -7.70 1.82
C ILE A 452 14.42 -7.66 2.98
N HIS A 453 14.38 -6.57 3.74
CA HIS A 453 13.46 -6.36 4.85
C HIS A 453 12.22 -5.51 4.50
N GLN A 454 11.86 -5.45 3.22
CA GLN A 454 10.63 -4.78 2.72
C GLN A 454 9.77 -5.65 1.79
N PHE A 455 10.26 -6.80 1.33
CA PHE A 455 9.58 -7.69 0.38
C PHE A 455 9.73 -9.15 0.82
N TRP A 456 8.81 -10.02 0.39
CA TRP A 456 8.78 -11.45 0.72
C TRP A 456 9.57 -12.28 -0.30
N GLY A 457 9.37 -12.00 -1.60
CA GLY A 457 10.18 -12.53 -2.69
C GLY A 457 10.96 -11.41 -3.38
N LEU A 458 12.25 -11.63 -3.62
CA LEU A 458 13.09 -10.72 -4.40
C LEU A 458 13.73 -11.48 -5.56
N GLU A 459 13.52 -11.00 -6.79
CA GLU A 459 14.19 -11.52 -7.98
C GLU A 459 15.56 -10.85 -8.16
N ILE A 460 16.59 -11.69 -8.29
CA ILE A 460 17.90 -11.32 -8.82
C ILE A 460 17.77 -11.28 -10.34
N SER A 461 17.57 -10.09 -10.90
CA SER A 461 17.54 -9.85 -12.34
C SER A 461 18.93 -10.02 -12.95
N GLU A 462 18.99 -10.53 -14.19
CA GLU A 462 20.25 -10.69 -14.95
C GLU A 462 21.34 -11.46 -14.18
N LEU A 463 20.98 -12.61 -13.58
CA LEU A 463 21.87 -13.44 -12.76
C LEU A 463 23.19 -13.79 -13.46
N GLU A 464 23.16 -13.94 -14.79
CA GLU A 464 24.33 -14.13 -15.65
C GLU A 464 25.40 -13.02 -15.53
N SER A 465 25.02 -11.79 -15.15
CA SER A 465 25.95 -10.67 -14.97
C SER A 465 26.77 -10.78 -13.67
N ILE A 466 26.11 -11.19 -12.58
CA ILE A 466 26.72 -11.30 -11.24
C ILE A 466 27.69 -12.49 -11.19
N TYR A 467 27.31 -13.61 -11.82
CA TYR A 467 28.15 -14.81 -11.97
C TYR A 467 29.46 -14.57 -12.72
N LYS A 468 29.45 -13.71 -13.76
CA LYS A 468 30.63 -13.41 -14.60
C LYS A 468 31.65 -12.51 -13.87
N LYS A 469 31.28 -11.88 -12.74
CA LYS A 469 32.19 -11.18 -11.81
C LYS A 469 32.79 -12.17 -10.80
N LYS A 470 34.01 -11.90 -10.30
CA LYS A 470 34.76 -12.80 -9.39
C LYS A 470 34.23 -12.88 -7.95
N GLU A 471 32.95 -12.54 -7.72
CA GLU A 471 32.40 -12.24 -6.40
C GLU A 471 31.53 -13.37 -5.83
N THR A 472 31.67 -14.59 -6.36
CA THR A 472 30.87 -15.76 -5.95
C THR A 472 30.91 -16.03 -4.44
N ALA A 473 31.98 -15.67 -3.73
CA ALA A 473 32.06 -15.77 -2.26
C ALA A 473 31.17 -14.73 -1.53
N ALA A 474 31.04 -13.52 -2.06
CA ALA A 474 30.18 -12.48 -1.50
C ALA A 474 28.70 -12.85 -1.71
N LEU A 475 28.33 -13.26 -2.93
CA LEU A 475 26.98 -13.73 -3.25
C LEU A 475 26.61 -14.99 -2.43
N LYS A 476 27.51 -15.98 -2.31
CA LYS A 476 27.31 -17.17 -1.46
C LYS A 476 27.09 -16.77 0.01
N LYS A 477 27.73 -15.70 0.53
CA LYS A 477 27.48 -15.16 1.89
C LYS A 477 26.19 -14.33 1.99
N PHE A 478 25.78 -13.65 0.93
CA PHE A 478 24.54 -12.86 0.88
C PHE A 478 23.30 -13.75 0.85
N ILE A 479 23.32 -14.84 0.07
CA ILE A 479 22.22 -15.83 0.03
C ILE A 479 22.07 -16.51 1.39
N SER A 480 23.16 -17.09 1.90
CA SER A 480 23.19 -17.94 3.10
C SER A 480 23.04 -17.18 4.44
N ALA A 481 22.51 -15.95 4.43
CA ALA A 481 22.31 -15.15 5.63
C ALA A 481 20.87 -15.28 6.16
N GLY A 482 20.72 -15.60 7.45
CA GLY A 482 19.44 -15.52 8.17
C GLY A 482 19.15 -14.14 8.76
N TRP A 483 20.19 -13.36 9.07
CA TRP A 483 20.09 -12.10 9.80
C TRP A 483 21.00 -11.04 9.16
N ASP A 484 20.58 -9.78 9.21
CA ASP A 484 21.38 -8.63 8.80
C ASP A 484 21.37 -7.53 9.88
N VAL A 485 22.48 -6.79 9.96
CA VAL A 485 22.59 -5.56 10.74
C VAL A 485 22.31 -4.39 9.81
N TYR A 486 21.19 -3.70 10.00
CA TYR A 486 20.88 -2.47 9.28
C TYR A 486 20.08 -1.50 10.14
N ARG A 487 19.89 -0.28 9.64
CA ARG A 487 19.06 0.76 10.25
C ARG A 487 17.79 0.88 9.43
N ALA A 488 16.68 0.39 9.96
CA ALA A 488 15.37 0.58 9.34
C ALA A 488 15.04 2.07 9.16
N PRO A 489 14.18 2.45 8.21
CA PRO A 489 13.66 3.81 8.09
C PRO A 489 13.19 4.35 9.45
N TYR A 490 13.52 5.61 9.73
CA TYR A 490 13.22 6.31 11.01
C TYR A 490 13.91 5.75 12.27
N ALA A 491 14.67 4.63 12.19
CA ALA A 491 15.40 4.10 13.34
C ALA A 491 16.63 4.96 13.69
N ARG A 492 16.79 5.29 14.98
CA ARG A 492 17.92 6.10 15.49
C ARG A 492 19.26 5.37 15.52
N SER A 493 19.25 4.04 15.42
CA SER A 493 20.44 3.19 15.41
C SER A 493 20.20 1.96 14.55
N SER A 494 21.27 1.36 14.02
CA SER A 494 21.21 0.02 13.44
C SER A 494 20.83 -1.02 14.50
N LYS A 495 20.20 -2.11 14.07
CA LYS A 495 19.86 -3.29 14.87
C LYS A 495 20.08 -4.55 14.05
N GLU A 496 20.10 -5.70 14.71
CA GLU A 496 19.95 -7.00 14.05
C GLU A 496 18.48 -7.23 13.71
N HIS A 497 18.22 -7.65 12.48
CA HIS A 497 16.89 -7.98 11.98
C HIS A 497 16.91 -9.38 11.34
N PRO A 498 15.95 -10.26 11.69
CA PRO A 498 15.80 -11.55 11.01
C PRO A 498 15.21 -11.35 9.62
N ARG A 499 15.69 -12.10 8.63
CA ARG A 499 15.10 -12.08 7.28
C ARG A 499 13.78 -12.82 7.25
N ARG A 500 12.76 -12.16 6.71
CA ARG A 500 11.42 -12.71 6.40
C ARG A 500 11.22 -13.03 4.91
N SER A 501 12.30 -13.10 4.14
CA SER A 501 12.29 -13.10 2.68
C SER A 501 13.15 -14.19 2.04
N ILE A 502 12.82 -14.56 0.79
CA ILE A 502 13.64 -15.43 -0.05
C ILE A 502 14.12 -14.71 -1.32
N LEU A 503 15.17 -15.27 -1.90
CA LEU A 503 15.74 -14.84 -3.17
C LEU A 503 15.34 -15.84 -4.25
N VAL A 504 14.88 -15.32 -5.39
CA VAL A 504 14.61 -16.07 -6.62
C VAL A 504 15.38 -15.43 -7.78
N GLY A 505 15.41 -16.07 -8.94
CA GLY A 505 16.10 -15.53 -10.10
C GLY A 505 15.43 -15.90 -11.42
N THR A 506 15.84 -15.20 -12.47
CA THR A 506 15.61 -15.62 -13.85
C THR A 506 16.88 -15.41 -14.67
N THR A 507 17.04 -16.20 -15.72
CA THR A 507 18.13 -16.04 -16.70
C THR A 507 17.69 -16.48 -18.08
N ASN A 508 18.33 -15.92 -19.12
CA ASN A 508 18.13 -16.33 -20.50
C ASN A 508 19.28 -17.21 -21.00
N GLU A 509 20.38 -17.28 -20.24
CA GLU A 509 21.57 -18.08 -20.52
C GLU A 509 21.41 -19.48 -19.93
N GLU A 510 21.69 -20.54 -20.69
CA GLU A 510 21.79 -21.91 -20.16
C GLU A 510 23.20 -22.22 -19.62
N GLU A 511 24.23 -21.50 -20.08
CA GLU A 511 25.65 -21.76 -19.76
C GLU A 511 26.15 -21.10 -18.45
N VAL A 512 25.25 -20.74 -17.52
CA VAL A 512 25.61 -20.14 -16.21
C VAL A 512 26.40 -21.13 -15.32
N LEU A 513 26.37 -22.42 -15.63
CA LEU A 513 26.78 -23.55 -14.78
C LEU A 513 28.25 -24.00 -14.94
N THR A 514 29.20 -23.06 -14.96
CA THR A 514 30.65 -23.37 -15.12
C THR A 514 31.46 -23.45 -13.80
N ASP A 515 30.83 -23.26 -12.63
CA ASP A 515 31.43 -23.50 -11.29
C ASP A 515 30.75 -24.69 -10.60
N PRO A 516 31.38 -25.88 -10.52
CA PRO A 516 30.84 -27.04 -9.80
C PRO A 516 30.53 -26.77 -8.31
N THR A 517 31.13 -25.75 -7.70
CA THR A 517 30.84 -25.33 -6.31
C THR A 517 29.69 -24.30 -6.21
N GLY A 518 29.17 -23.84 -7.34
CA GLY A 518 28.04 -22.92 -7.45
C GLY A 518 26.70 -23.66 -7.48
N ASN A 519 26.57 -24.65 -8.36
CA ASN A 519 25.28 -25.24 -8.77
C ASN A 519 24.38 -25.70 -7.61
N ARG A 520 24.95 -26.20 -6.49
CA ARG A 520 24.15 -26.66 -5.33
C ARG A 520 23.23 -25.60 -4.70
N ARG A 521 23.55 -24.31 -4.87
CA ARG A 521 22.76 -23.19 -4.35
C ARG A 521 21.78 -22.59 -5.36
N PHE A 522 21.85 -22.99 -6.63
CA PHE A 522 21.05 -22.39 -7.69
C PHE A 522 20.20 -23.47 -8.34
N TRP A 523 18.96 -23.53 -7.91
CA TRP A 523 17.98 -24.52 -8.32
C TRP A 523 17.40 -24.12 -9.68
N MET A 524 18.12 -24.49 -10.73
CA MET A 524 17.75 -24.20 -12.12
C MET A 524 16.48 -24.95 -12.49
N VAL A 525 15.52 -24.26 -13.12
CA VAL A 525 14.29 -24.85 -13.66
C VAL A 525 14.08 -24.38 -15.11
N PRO A 526 14.13 -25.28 -16.12
CA PRO A 526 13.99 -24.92 -17.53
C PRO A 526 12.53 -24.68 -17.91
N THR A 527 12.27 -23.55 -18.56
CA THR A 527 10.95 -23.12 -19.05
C THR A 527 10.79 -23.51 -20.53
N LYS A 528 9.97 -24.54 -20.82
CA LYS A 528 9.79 -25.09 -22.18
C LYS A 528 8.71 -24.38 -23.02
N GLY A 529 8.14 -23.27 -22.55
CA GLY A 529 7.03 -22.59 -23.22
C GLY A 529 6.72 -21.19 -22.70
N MET A 530 5.47 -20.75 -22.88
CA MET A 530 4.92 -19.56 -22.24
C MET A 530 4.32 -19.94 -20.89
N VAL A 531 4.65 -19.23 -19.81
CA VAL A 531 4.05 -19.48 -18.49
C VAL A 531 2.55 -19.14 -18.53
N PRO A 532 1.64 -20.03 -18.09
CA PRO A 532 0.19 -19.80 -18.10
C PRO A 532 -0.23 -18.91 -16.91
N LEU A 533 0.10 -17.61 -16.96
CA LEU A 533 -0.08 -16.67 -15.84
C LEU A 533 -1.52 -16.58 -15.31
N GLN A 534 -2.54 -16.71 -16.16
CA GLN A 534 -3.94 -16.67 -15.70
C GLN A 534 -4.29 -17.90 -14.84
N LYS A 535 -3.75 -19.08 -15.18
CA LYS A 535 -3.87 -20.29 -14.36
C LYS A 535 -3.15 -20.13 -13.02
N LEU A 536 -1.95 -19.53 -13.05
CA LEU A 536 -1.19 -19.23 -11.84
C LEU A 536 -1.98 -18.31 -10.90
N ILE A 537 -2.59 -17.24 -11.43
CA ILE A 537 -3.38 -16.28 -10.63
C ILE A 537 -4.58 -16.97 -9.97
N ALA A 538 -5.23 -17.91 -10.65
CA ALA A 538 -6.34 -18.68 -10.10
C ALA A 538 -5.90 -19.72 -9.05
N GLU A 539 -4.81 -20.46 -9.28
CA GLU A 539 -4.30 -21.49 -8.36
C GLU A 539 -3.43 -20.93 -7.22
N ARG A 540 -3.09 -19.63 -7.23
CA ARG A 540 -2.10 -19.01 -6.32
C ARG A 540 -2.40 -19.21 -4.84
N ASP A 541 -3.64 -18.95 -4.44
CA ASP A 541 -4.00 -18.92 -3.00
C ASP A 541 -4.10 -20.35 -2.44
N GLU A 542 -4.50 -21.32 -3.26
CA GLU A 542 -4.45 -22.74 -2.92
C GLU A 542 -3.01 -23.28 -2.90
N LEU A 543 -2.14 -22.85 -3.83
CA LEU A 543 -0.71 -23.18 -3.81
C LEU A 543 -0.03 -22.72 -2.50
N TRP A 544 -0.35 -21.51 -2.02
CA TRP A 544 0.16 -21.01 -0.75
C TRP A 544 -0.48 -21.70 0.46
N ALA A 545 -1.77 -22.04 0.41
CA ALA A 545 -2.41 -22.86 1.44
C ALA A 545 -1.77 -24.25 1.53
N ALA A 546 -1.49 -24.91 0.40
CA ALA A 546 -0.80 -26.20 0.34
C ALA A 546 0.63 -26.10 0.90
N ALA A 547 1.37 -25.02 0.57
CA ALA A 547 2.71 -24.80 1.10
C ALA A 547 2.71 -24.57 2.62
N TYR A 548 1.69 -23.89 3.13
CA TYR A 548 1.53 -23.65 4.57
C TYR A 548 0.99 -24.87 5.32
N ALA A 549 0.13 -25.69 4.72
CA ALA A 549 -0.25 -27.01 5.24
C ALA A 549 0.98 -27.93 5.38
N LEU A 550 1.83 -27.97 4.35
CA LEU A 550 3.08 -28.74 4.32
C LEU A 550 4.11 -28.24 5.36
N TYR A 551 4.19 -26.93 5.59
CA TYR A 551 4.97 -26.35 6.69
C TYR A 551 4.44 -26.81 8.05
N LYS A 552 3.12 -26.69 8.29
CA LYS A 552 2.48 -27.11 9.55
C LYS A 552 2.59 -28.62 9.82
N SER A 553 2.73 -29.45 8.79
CA SER A 553 3.03 -30.89 8.95
C SER A 553 4.52 -31.19 9.23
N GLY A 554 5.35 -30.17 9.45
CA GLY A 554 6.76 -30.33 9.84
C GLY A 554 7.72 -30.67 8.69
N ALA A 555 7.31 -30.47 7.42
CA ALA A 555 8.17 -30.78 6.28
C ALA A 555 9.38 -29.83 6.17
N ARG A 556 10.52 -30.36 5.73
CA ARG A 556 11.75 -29.59 5.54
C ARG A 556 11.84 -28.97 4.15
N TRP A 557 12.13 -27.67 4.11
CA TRP A 557 12.44 -26.89 2.90
C TRP A 557 13.88 -27.05 2.42
N GLU A 558 14.75 -27.67 3.22
CA GLU A 558 16.07 -28.14 2.78
C GLU A 558 15.91 -29.43 1.94
N LEU A 559 16.83 -29.67 1.02
CA LEU A 559 16.90 -30.95 0.30
C LEU A 559 17.36 -32.07 1.26
N SER A 560 16.73 -33.24 1.20
CA SER A 560 17.20 -34.46 1.85
C SER A 560 18.50 -34.96 1.18
N GLU A 561 19.15 -35.98 1.75
CA GLU A 561 20.37 -36.54 1.14
C GLU A 561 20.09 -37.22 -0.22
N GLU A 562 18.92 -37.84 -0.38
CA GLU A 562 18.46 -38.42 -1.64
C GLU A 562 18.15 -37.34 -2.69
N GLU A 563 17.55 -36.21 -2.26
CA GLU A 563 17.30 -35.06 -3.13
C GLU A 563 18.60 -34.33 -3.52
N LYS A 564 19.61 -34.31 -2.64
CA LYS A 564 20.96 -33.81 -2.93
C LYS A 564 21.72 -34.72 -3.89
N GLU A 565 21.62 -36.05 -3.74
CA GLU A 565 22.25 -36.99 -4.66
C GLU A 565 21.62 -36.92 -6.06
N LEU A 566 20.30 -36.76 -6.15
CA LEU A 566 19.61 -36.49 -7.41
C LEU A 566 20.09 -35.17 -8.04
N GLN A 567 20.27 -34.11 -7.25
CA GLN A 567 20.87 -32.86 -7.69
C GLN A 567 22.33 -33.04 -8.19
N LEU A 568 23.15 -33.86 -7.52
CA LEU A 568 24.53 -34.11 -7.93
C LEU A 568 24.56 -34.84 -9.28
N ARG A 569 23.81 -35.93 -9.44
CA ARG A 569 23.71 -36.68 -10.70
C ARG A 569 23.23 -35.81 -11.87
N ALA A 570 22.18 -35.02 -11.67
CA ALA A 570 21.72 -34.08 -12.69
C ALA A 570 22.79 -33.02 -13.08
N ASN A 571 23.63 -32.58 -12.12
CA ASN A 571 24.72 -31.64 -12.41
C ASN A 571 25.89 -32.29 -13.18
N GLU A 572 26.09 -33.60 -13.05
CA GLU A 572 27.10 -34.33 -13.82
C GLU A 572 26.70 -34.51 -15.28
N GLU A 573 25.41 -34.74 -15.57
CA GLU A 573 24.90 -34.85 -16.95
C GLU A 573 25.06 -33.56 -17.78
N PHE A 574 25.00 -32.37 -17.15
CA PHE A 574 25.23 -31.08 -17.80
C PHE A 574 26.69 -30.63 -17.83
N ARG A 575 27.63 -31.46 -17.34
CA ARG A 575 29.05 -31.09 -17.25
C ARG A 575 29.70 -31.10 -18.63
N GLN A 576 30.08 -29.91 -19.13
CA GLN A 576 31.00 -29.82 -20.27
C GLN A 576 32.35 -30.46 -19.90
N LEU A 577 32.70 -31.58 -20.56
CA LEU A 577 34.01 -32.21 -20.44
C LEU A 577 35.09 -31.27 -20.99
N ASP A 578 36.18 -31.11 -20.25
CA ASP A 578 37.29 -30.27 -20.73
C ASP A 578 37.98 -30.95 -21.93
N PRO A 579 38.33 -30.25 -23.02
CA PRO A 579 39.08 -30.84 -24.13
C PRO A 579 40.39 -31.55 -23.73
N TRP A 580 40.98 -31.17 -22.59
CA TRP A 580 42.16 -31.82 -22.01
C TRP A 580 41.81 -33.07 -21.17
N GLU A 581 40.56 -33.22 -20.71
CA GLU A 581 40.14 -34.31 -19.82
C GLU A 581 40.28 -35.69 -20.47
N SER A 582 39.75 -35.88 -21.68
CA SER A 582 39.91 -37.14 -22.43
C SER A 582 41.37 -37.49 -22.77
N ILE A 583 42.27 -36.51 -22.78
CA ILE A 583 43.71 -36.69 -23.02
C ILE A 583 44.40 -37.11 -21.73
N LEU A 584 44.11 -36.41 -20.62
CA LEU A 584 44.66 -36.74 -19.31
C LEU A 584 44.13 -38.07 -18.79
N GLU A 585 42.83 -38.35 -18.90
CA GLU A 585 42.21 -39.63 -18.56
C GLU A 585 42.94 -40.80 -19.23
N ARG A 586 43.11 -40.73 -20.55
CA ARG A 586 43.81 -41.75 -21.33
C ARG A 586 45.24 -41.95 -20.85
N TYR A 587 45.96 -40.88 -20.55
CA TYR A 587 47.32 -40.97 -19.99
C TYR A 587 47.34 -41.56 -18.57
N CYS A 588 46.38 -41.16 -17.73
CA CYS A 588 46.25 -41.59 -16.34
C CYS A 588 45.83 -43.06 -16.19
N SER A 589 45.08 -43.60 -17.16
CA SER A 589 44.53 -44.95 -17.12
C SER A 589 45.56 -46.06 -16.81
N THR A 590 46.81 -45.87 -17.23
CA THR A 590 47.92 -46.86 -17.13
C THR A 590 48.96 -46.52 -16.06
N LYS A 591 48.63 -45.63 -15.10
CA LYS A 591 49.57 -45.11 -14.09
C LYS A 591 49.05 -45.29 -12.66
N ASP A 592 49.98 -45.41 -11.72
CA ASP A 592 49.72 -45.33 -10.26
C ASP A 592 50.15 -43.98 -9.66
N THR A 593 51.21 -43.38 -10.22
CA THR A 593 51.75 -42.07 -9.83
C THR A 593 52.10 -41.24 -11.08
N ILE A 594 51.87 -39.92 -11.03
CA ILE A 594 52.11 -39.00 -12.15
C ILE A 594 52.69 -37.68 -11.63
N LYS A 595 53.74 -37.12 -12.27
CA LYS A 595 54.27 -35.79 -11.93
C LYS A 595 53.40 -34.69 -12.56
N SER A 596 53.44 -33.48 -12.00
CA SER A 596 52.77 -32.34 -12.66
C SER A 596 53.42 -31.98 -14.01
N ASP A 597 54.72 -32.27 -14.15
CA ASP A 597 55.49 -32.02 -15.37
C ASP A 597 55.00 -32.92 -16.53
N ASP A 598 54.82 -34.22 -16.25
CA ASP A 598 54.24 -35.20 -17.18
C ASP A 598 52.91 -34.71 -17.81
N LEU A 599 52.08 -34.01 -17.01
CA LEU A 599 50.76 -33.53 -17.43
C LEU A 599 50.87 -32.32 -18.38
N TYR A 600 51.88 -31.46 -18.23
CA TYR A 600 52.15 -30.39 -19.21
C TYR A 600 52.69 -30.97 -20.52
N ASP A 601 53.59 -31.95 -20.45
CA ASP A 601 54.17 -32.61 -21.63
C ASP A 601 53.12 -33.35 -22.47
N VAL A 602 52.22 -34.08 -21.82
CA VAL A 602 51.08 -34.78 -22.46
C VAL A 602 50.14 -33.80 -23.16
N LEU A 603 49.91 -32.63 -22.57
CA LEU A 603 49.11 -31.55 -23.15
C LEU A 603 49.91 -30.64 -24.11
N LYS A 604 51.21 -30.92 -24.30
CA LYS A 604 52.16 -30.16 -25.14
C LYS A 604 52.29 -28.68 -24.76
N ILE A 605 52.25 -28.38 -23.46
CA ILE A 605 52.29 -27.01 -22.92
C ILE A 605 53.74 -26.60 -22.63
N GLU A 606 54.32 -25.85 -23.57
CA GLU A 606 55.65 -25.29 -23.46
C GLU A 606 55.87 -24.49 -22.16
N ILE A 607 57.10 -24.52 -21.63
CA ILE A 607 57.49 -23.89 -20.35
C ILE A 607 57.18 -22.38 -20.32
N ASN A 608 57.25 -21.71 -21.47
CA ASN A 608 56.91 -20.28 -21.63
C ASN A 608 55.41 -19.97 -21.44
N GLN A 609 54.53 -20.96 -21.64
CA GLN A 609 53.07 -20.86 -21.49
C GLN A 609 52.60 -21.34 -20.12
N GLN A 610 53.38 -22.19 -19.44
CA GLN A 610 53.04 -22.72 -18.11
C GLN A 610 52.83 -21.60 -17.09
N ASN A 611 51.59 -21.47 -16.61
CA ASN A 611 51.18 -20.43 -15.69
C ASN A 611 50.14 -20.95 -14.68
N SER A 612 49.95 -20.23 -13.57
CA SER A 612 49.06 -20.67 -12.48
C SER A 612 47.59 -20.88 -12.87
N GLY A 613 47.13 -20.35 -14.01
CA GLY A 613 45.83 -20.65 -14.60
C GLY A 613 45.78 -22.07 -15.16
N ILE A 614 46.75 -22.43 -16.00
CA ILE A 614 46.90 -23.78 -16.55
C ILE A 614 47.11 -24.81 -15.43
N SER A 615 48.01 -24.53 -14.47
CA SER A 615 48.25 -25.42 -13.32
C SER A 615 46.97 -25.71 -12.54
N ARG A 616 46.08 -24.71 -12.40
CA ARG A 616 44.79 -24.84 -11.72
C ARG A 616 43.77 -25.62 -12.56
N ARG A 617 43.74 -25.42 -13.87
CA ARG A 617 42.88 -26.17 -14.81
C ARG A 617 43.23 -27.66 -14.80
N ILE A 618 44.51 -28.00 -14.95
CA ILE A 618 45.01 -29.39 -14.82
C ILE A 618 44.65 -29.97 -13.44
N ALA A 619 44.82 -29.19 -12.36
CA ALA A 619 44.50 -29.65 -11.01
C ALA A 619 42.99 -29.86 -10.72
N VAL A 620 42.10 -29.23 -11.48
CA VAL A 620 40.66 -29.53 -11.44
C VAL A 620 40.37 -30.84 -12.20
N ILE A 621 40.88 -30.96 -13.43
CA ILE A 621 40.68 -32.17 -14.26
C ILE A 621 41.19 -33.42 -13.54
N MET A 622 42.41 -33.39 -13.00
CA MET A 622 42.98 -34.53 -12.26
C MET A 622 42.11 -34.96 -11.08
N LYS A 623 41.57 -34.01 -10.30
CA LYS A 623 40.65 -34.31 -9.19
C LYS A 623 39.35 -34.96 -9.67
N ASN A 624 38.79 -34.44 -10.75
CA ASN A 624 37.56 -34.98 -11.34
C ASN A 624 37.76 -36.40 -11.91
N LEU A 625 38.99 -36.75 -12.32
CA LEU A 625 39.41 -38.09 -12.71
C LEU A 625 39.80 -38.99 -11.52
N GLY A 626 39.52 -38.57 -10.28
CA GLY A 626 39.79 -39.35 -9.06
C GLY A 626 41.24 -39.29 -8.56
N TRP A 627 42.02 -38.26 -8.88
CA TRP A 627 43.41 -38.11 -8.44
C TRP A 627 43.62 -37.00 -7.41
N GLU A 628 44.47 -37.29 -6.40
CA GLU A 628 44.86 -36.36 -5.34
C GLU A 628 46.37 -36.07 -5.36
N GLN A 629 46.79 -34.94 -4.77
CA GLN A 629 48.23 -34.62 -4.63
C GLN A 629 48.81 -35.17 -3.33
N ASP A 630 49.79 -36.07 -3.44
CA ASP A 630 50.61 -36.57 -2.34
C ASP A 630 52.09 -36.17 -2.50
N ARG A 631 52.92 -36.43 -1.48
CA ARG A 631 54.35 -36.07 -1.41
C ARG A 631 55.26 -37.29 -1.28
N VAL A 632 55.43 -38.02 -2.37
CA VAL A 632 56.34 -39.18 -2.46
C VAL A 632 57.80 -38.75 -2.28
N ARG A 633 58.59 -39.61 -1.62
CA ARG A 633 59.99 -39.35 -1.26
C ARG A 633 60.97 -39.89 -2.31
N CYS A 634 61.48 -39.01 -3.15
CA CYS A 634 62.58 -39.29 -4.08
C CYS A 634 63.93 -39.05 -3.40
N GLY A 635 64.43 -40.07 -2.69
CA GLY A 635 65.74 -40.06 -2.03
C GLY A 635 65.85 -39.03 -0.90
N LYS A 636 66.63 -37.96 -1.13
CA LYS A 636 66.80 -36.83 -0.20
C LYS A 636 65.68 -35.79 -0.28
N TYR A 637 64.88 -35.78 -1.35
CA TYR A 637 63.84 -34.78 -1.58
C TYR A 637 62.43 -35.40 -1.48
N ARG A 638 61.40 -34.54 -1.38
CA ARG A 638 59.99 -34.92 -1.53
C ARG A 638 59.42 -34.16 -2.72
N GLU A 639 58.98 -34.89 -3.74
CA GLU A 639 58.31 -34.31 -4.90
C GLU A 639 56.79 -34.33 -4.68
N ARG A 640 56.04 -33.49 -5.40
CA ARG A 640 54.58 -33.62 -5.45
C ARG A 640 54.20 -34.49 -6.64
N VAL A 641 53.39 -35.50 -6.39
CA VAL A 641 52.84 -36.37 -7.43
C VAL A 641 51.33 -36.45 -7.27
N TRP A 642 50.66 -36.75 -8.36
CA TRP A 642 49.28 -37.20 -8.35
C TRP A 642 49.25 -38.70 -8.11
N VAL A 643 48.35 -39.15 -7.23
CA VAL A 643 48.00 -40.55 -6.96
C VAL A 643 46.49 -40.72 -7.12
N LYS A 644 46.02 -41.92 -7.52
CA LYS A 644 44.58 -42.23 -7.43
C LYS A 644 44.12 -42.18 -5.97
N ALA A 645 42.96 -41.58 -5.73
CA ALA A 645 42.34 -41.55 -4.42
C ALA A 645 42.07 -42.99 -3.94
N LYS A 646 42.30 -43.26 -2.65
CA LYS A 646 41.99 -44.57 -2.04
C LYS A 646 40.52 -44.65 -1.65
N GLY A 647 39.65 -44.71 -2.65
CA GLY A 647 38.23 -45.03 -2.47
C GLY A 647 38.00 -46.55 -2.41
N GLU A 648 37.06 -46.98 -1.59
CA GLU A 648 36.54 -48.36 -1.64
C GLU A 648 35.71 -48.56 -2.91
N VAL A 649 35.74 -49.78 -3.46
CA VAL A 649 35.03 -50.09 -4.72
C VAL A 649 33.55 -50.33 -4.41
N ILE A 650 32.73 -49.29 -4.53
CA ILE A 650 31.29 -49.45 -4.77
C ILE A 650 31.16 -50.04 -6.17
N GLN A 651 30.87 -51.34 -6.25
CA GLN A 651 31.04 -52.11 -7.48
C GLN A 651 29.72 -52.18 -8.28
N ASP A 652 29.71 -51.60 -9.48
CA ASP A 652 28.60 -51.68 -10.45
C ASP A 652 28.27 -53.13 -10.82
N THR A 653 27.37 -53.74 -10.05
CA THR A 653 27.01 -55.17 -10.19
C THR A 653 25.52 -55.45 -9.96
N LEU A 654 24.64 -54.46 -10.19
CA LEU A 654 23.18 -54.59 -10.00
C LEU A 654 22.34 -54.31 -11.27
N LEU A 655 22.96 -54.28 -12.46
CA LEU A 655 22.27 -54.18 -13.76
C LEU A 655 22.68 -55.27 -14.75
N ASN A 656 22.68 -56.54 -14.31
CA ASN A 656 22.56 -57.72 -15.17
C ASN A 656 22.30 -59.01 -14.34
N ASN A 657 21.05 -59.22 -13.92
CA ASN A 657 20.44 -60.55 -13.65
C ASN A 657 19.02 -60.35 -13.09
N PHE A 658 18.03 -60.19 -13.98
CA PHE A 658 16.61 -60.14 -13.59
C PHE A 658 15.74 -61.08 -14.45
N GLU A 659 16.18 -62.33 -14.59
CA GLU A 659 15.32 -63.44 -14.98
C GLU A 659 15.38 -64.57 -13.95
N ASN A 660 14.21 -65.16 -13.66
CA ASN A 660 14.03 -66.47 -13.03
C ASN A 660 14.43 -66.69 -11.56
N SER A 661 13.57 -66.15 -10.68
CA SER A 661 12.70 -66.98 -9.79
C SER A 661 13.03 -67.17 -8.28
N LYS A 662 11.96 -66.95 -7.51
CA LYS A 662 11.55 -67.60 -6.24
C LYS A 662 12.34 -67.41 -4.92
N VAL A 663 11.66 -66.67 -4.03
CA VAL A 663 11.21 -67.09 -2.67
C VAL A 663 12.11 -66.83 -1.45
N ASN A 664 11.42 -66.31 -0.42
CA ASN A 664 11.71 -66.24 1.03
C ASN A 664 12.51 -65.07 1.63
N GLU A 665 12.22 -64.90 2.92
CA GLU A 665 12.50 -63.77 3.80
C GLU A 665 13.74 -64.03 4.69
N SER A 666 13.96 -63.16 5.69
CA SER A 666 14.91 -63.32 6.81
C SER A 666 16.41 -63.13 6.50
N ILE A 667 16.85 -61.87 6.51
CA ILE A 667 18.18 -61.49 6.99
C ILE A 667 18.03 -60.39 8.06
N TRP A 668 17.74 -60.83 9.28
CA TRP A 668 18.26 -60.21 10.50
C TRP A 668 19.35 -61.14 11.06
N ASP A 669 20.10 -60.67 12.05
CA ASP A 669 21.30 -61.30 12.65
C ASP A 669 22.57 -61.29 11.77
N ILE A 670 23.72 -61.28 12.46
CA ILE A 670 25.09 -61.00 11.94
C ILE A 670 25.19 -59.52 11.42
N TRP A 671 25.81 -58.57 12.12
CA TRP A 671 26.99 -58.67 12.98
C TRP A 671 26.78 -58.08 14.39
N ASP A 672 26.94 -58.92 15.41
CA ASP A 672 27.33 -58.52 16.78
C ASP A 672 28.30 -59.60 17.29
N ILE A 673 29.52 -59.21 17.71
CA ILE A 673 30.51 -59.97 18.52
C ILE A 673 31.88 -59.26 18.53
N ARG A 674 32.55 -59.31 19.69
CA ARG A 674 33.90 -58.82 20.05
C ARG A 674 34.07 -57.28 20.23
N ASP A 675 34.69 -56.80 21.32
CA ASP A 675 35.18 -57.53 22.50
C ASP A 675 35.16 -56.74 23.81
N LYS A 676 35.25 -57.46 24.94
CA LYS A 676 35.20 -56.91 26.31
C LYS A 676 36.53 -57.10 27.04
N ASN A 677 37.09 -56.02 27.59
CA ASN A 677 37.95 -56.03 28.79
C ASN A 677 37.87 -54.62 29.42
N LYS A 678 37.52 -54.39 30.71
CA LYS A 678 38.14 -54.84 31.98
C LYS A 678 39.61 -54.39 32.12
N ASN A 679 40.06 -53.69 33.16
CA ASN A 679 39.44 -53.10 34.38
C ASN A 679 40.04 -51.65 34.59
N HIS A 680 40.25 -50.99 35.75
CA HIS A 680 40.18 -51.28 37.20
C HIS A 680 40.13 -49.97 38.06
N VAL A 681 39.57 -50.08 39.28
CA VAL A 681 40.03 -49.45 40.55
C VAL A 681 39.74 -47.95 40.87
N GLU A 682 39.07 -47.80 42.03
CA GLU A 682 39.14 -46.79 43.11
C GLU A 682 38.90 -45.26 42.91
N ASN A 683 37.74 -44.84 43.46
CA ASN A 683 37.49 -43.62 44.22
C ASN A 683 38.18 -43.76 45.62
N PRO A 684 38.75 -42.71 46.27
CA PRO A 684 37.94 -41.87 47.21
C PRO A 684 38.45 -40.44 47.58
N LYS A 685 37.50 -39.53 47.95
CA LYS A 685 37.58 -38.53 49.06
C LYS A 685 38.64 -37.40 49.02
N SER A 686 38.58 -36.30 49.81
CA SER A 686 37.48 -35.57 50.50
C SER A 686 37.95 -34.21 51.07
N GLU A 687 37.13 -33.16 50.94
CA GLU A 687 36.89 -32.04 51.91
C GLU A 687 38.02 -31.13 52.47
N SER A 688 37.58 -29.97 52.99
CA SER A 688 38.24 -29.01 53.92
C SER A 688 39.33 -28.04 53.41
N ASP A 689 39.49 -26.81 53.93
CA ASP A 689 38.50 -25.80 54.42
C ASP A 689 39.18 -24.39 54.63
N LEU A 690 38.36 -23.36 54.89
CA LEU A 690 38.65 -22.08 55.62
C LEU A 690 39.59 -20.99 55.04
N ASN A 691 39.00 -19.78 54.89
CA ASN A 691 39.51 -18.42 55.23
C ASN A 691 40.79 -17.87 54.52
N ASN A 692 40.90 -16.60 54.09
CA ASN A 692 40.32 -15.35 54.64
C ASN A 692 40.26 -14.18 53.62
N THR A 693 39.48 -13.14 53.93
CA THR A 693 39.31 -11.82 53.25
C THR A 693 40.51 -10.86 53.42
N PRO A 694 40.67 -9.70 52.68
CA PRO A 694 39.60 -8.75 52.30
C PRO A 694 39.63 -8.03 50.92
N GLU A 695 38.44 -7.54 50.53
CA GLU A 695 38.07 -6.25 49.88
C GLU A 695 38.90 -5.67 48.69
N SER A 696 38.30 -5.08 47.65
CA SER A 696 37.04 -4.31 47.59
C SER A 696 36.41 -4.28 46.17
N SER A 697 35.20 -3.71 46.07
CA SER A 697 34.46 -3.33 44.84
C SER A 697 34.08 -4.46 43.84
N GLY A 698 32.83 -4.94 43.94
CA GLY A 698 32.14 -5.67 42.87
C GLY A 698 31.10 -4.80 42.15
N THR A 699 30.14 -5.32 41.36
CA THR A 699 29.95 -6.69 40.85
C THR A 699 28.85 -6.66 39.78
N HIS A 700 28.99 -7.40 38.68
CA HIS A 700 27.89 -7.64 37.72
C HIS A 700 27.83 -9.13 37.33
N LEU A 701 26.73 -9.77 37.73
CA LEU A 701 26.19 -11.05 37.26
C LEU A 701 24.67 -10.80 37.09
N GLY A 702 23.90 -11.50 36.26
CA GLY A 702 23.86 -12.95 36.10
C GLY A 702 22.95 -13.53 37.21
N HIS A 703 21.94 -14.35 36.95
CA HIS A 703 21.71 -15.18 35.77
C HIS A 703 20.26 -15.76 35.76
N ILE A 704 19.96 -16.57 34.73
CA ILE A 704 18.99 -17.70 34.73
C ILE A 704 17.49 -17.39 34.56
N TRP A 705 16.78 -18.43 34.07
CA TRP A 705 15.37 -18.48 33.67
C TRP A 705 14.52 -19.17 34.74
N ASP A 706 13.21 -18.92 34.73
CA ASP A 706 12.20 -19.82 35.31
C ASP A 706 11.03 -20.07 34.34
N LYS A 707 10.45 -21.26 34.43
CA LYS A 707 9.14 -21.61 33.84
C LYS A 707 8.11 -21.75 34.96
N PRO A 708 6.83 -21.39 34.74
CA PRO A 708 5.71 -21.98 35.44
C PRO A 708 5.00 -23.06 34.59
N GLU A 709 4.29 -23.96 35.26
CA GLU A 709 3.56 -25.09 34.65
C GLU A 709 2.05 -24.82 34.49
N SER A 710 1.32 -25.86 34.08
CA SER A 710 -0.10 -25.92 33.76
C SER A 710 -1.09 -25.44 34.83
N SER A 711 -2.26 -24.99 34.38
CA SER A 711 -3.52 -25.07 35.13
C SER A 711 -4.66 -25.56 34.21
N GLN A 712 -5.76 -26.03 34.80
CA GLN A 712 -6.79 -26.84 34.11
C GLN A 712 -8.07 -26.06 33.79
N GLY A 713 -8.73 -26.48 32.70
CA GLY A 713 -10.16 -26.78 32.69
C GLY A 713 -11.17 -25.63 32.77
N ASN A 714 -11.87 -25.39 31.65
CA ASN A 714 -13.24 -25.85 31.52
C ASN A 714 -13.70 -25.82 30.06
N GLY A 715 -14.59 -26.72 29.67
CA GLY A 715 -15.15 -26.78 28.33
C GLY A 715 -16.68 -26.77 28.35
N TYR A 716 -17.27 -26.35 27.23
CA TYR A 716 -18.66 -26.64 26.89
C TYR A 716 -18.72 -27.18 25.47
N SER A 717 -19.22 -28.41 25.33
CA SER A 717 -19.64 -28.99 24.07
C SER A 717 -21.16 -28.83 23.92
N VAL A 718 -21.68 -28.85 22.69
CA VAL A 718 -23.01 -29.42 22.36
C VAL A 718 -23.13 -29.58 20.83
N PHE A 719 -23.26 -30.86 20.43
CA PHE A 719 -23.96 -31.45 19.27
C PHE A 719 -23.84 -30.96 17.82
N SER A 720 -23.84 -31.96 16.94
CA SER A 720 -24.01 -31.95 15.48
C SER A 720 -25.47 -32.19 15.06
N GLN A 721 -25.78 -32.08 13.75
CA GLN A 721 -26.41 -33.18 12.98
C GLN A 721 -26.56 -32.90 11.46
N ASN A 722 -26.16 -33.90 10.65
CA ASN A 722 -26.80 -34.50 9.45
C ASN A 722 -27.16 -33.70 8.17
N GLY A 723 -27.17 -34.43 7.03
CA GLY A 723 -27.64 -34.02 5.69
C GLY A 723 -26.51 -33.54 4.77
N GLU A 724 -25.82 -34.35 3.96
CA GLU A 724 -26.16 -35.55 3.17
C GLU A 724 -26.90 -35.28 1.83
N ASN A 725 -26.18 -35.58 0.73
CA ASN A 725 -26.62 -36.19 -0.53
C ASN A 725 -27.05 -35.39 -1.79
N LEU A 726 -26.53 -35.88 -2.95
CA LEU A 726 -27.00 -35.79 -4.35
C LEU A 726 -26.94 -34.43 -5.11
N SER A 727 -26.94 -34.36 -6.45
CA SER A 727 -26.20 -35.10 -7.52
C SER A 727 -26.61 -34.57 -8.92
N GLY A 728 -25.69 -34.63 -9.90
CA GLY A 728 -25.99 -34.46 -11.34
C GLY A 728 -25.62 -33.08 -11.89
N THR A 729 -24.81 -32.84 -12.95
CA THR A 729 -24.42 -33.49 -14.21
C THR A 729 -25.10 -32.94 -15.48
N HIS A 730 -24.23 -32.45 -16.38
CA HIS A 730 -24.29 -32.53 -17.85
C HIS A 730 -24.98 -31.46 -18.73
N LEU A 731 -24.22 -31.13 -19.79
CA LEU A 731 -24.59 -30.53 -21.09
C LEU A 731 -24.97 -29.03 -21.11
N GLY A 732 -24.56 -28.22 -22.09
CA GLY A 732 -23.58 -28.45 -23.17
C GLY A 732 -23.97 -27.79 -24.52
N GLN A 733 -22.97 -27.33 -25.30
CA GLN A 733 -23.09 -26.83 -26.69
C GLN A 733 -23.87 -25.51 -26.85
N ASP A 734 -23.75 -24.69 -27.91
CA ASP A 734 -22.66 -24.43 -28.88
C ASP A 734 -22.88 -22.99 -29.45
N GLU A 735 -22.41 -22.67 -30.67
CA GLU A 735 -22.64 -21.43 -31.45
C GLU A 735 -21.92 -20.18 -30.89
N THR A 736 -20.77 -19.70 -31.39
CA THR A 736 -20.22 -19.43 -32.74
C THR A 736 -20.79 -18.23 -33.50
N LEU A 737 -19.90 -17.28 -33.80
CA LEU A 737 -19.97 -16.23 -34.84
C LEU A 737 -21.07 -15.15 -34.66
N ASP A 738 -20.63 -13.88 -34.61
CA ASP A 738 -20.65 -13.11 -35.87
C ASP A 738 -19.56 -12.01 -35.91
N ILE A 739 -19.34 -11.44 -37.10
CA ILE A 739 -18.22 -10.54 -37.42
C ILE A 739 -18.73 -9.18 -37.88
N TYR A 740 -18.39 -8.10 -37.15
CA TYR A 740 -18.54 -6.74 -37.68
C TYR A 740 -17.30 -5.87 -37.46
N THR A 741 -16.60 -5.61 -38.56
CA THR A 741 -15.57 -4.57 -38.71
C THR A 741 -16.19 -3.19 -38.87
N PHE A 742 -15.60 -2.17 -38.26
CA PHE A 742 -15.61 -0.80 -38.80
C PHE A 742 -14.27 -0.10 -38.58
N GLN A 743 -13.97 0.88 -39.42
CA GLN A 743 -12.63 1.47 -39.61
C GLN A 743 -12.45 2.83 -38.93
N GLU A 744 -11.17 3.15 -38.68
CA GLU A 744 -10.60 4.52 -38.58
C GLU A 744 -11.06 5.41 -37.40
N SER A 745 -10.32 6.46 -37.03
CA SER A 745 -9.15 7.08 -37.68
C SER A 745 -7.91 7.18 -36.78
N LYS A 746 -6.76 7.46 -37.42
CA LYS A 746 -5.49 7.82 -36.74
C LYS A 746 -5.52 9.29 -36.32
N GLU A 747 -4.69 9.65 -35.34
CA GLU A 747 -3.71 10.72 -35.56
C GLU A 747 -2.45 10.51 -34.70
N GLU A 748 -1.30 10.90 -35.25
CA GLU A 748 0.03 10.72 -34.65
C GLU A 748 0.60 12.10 -34.28
N ASN A 749 1.48 12.19 -33.28
CA ASN A 749 2.66 13.07 -33.34
C ASN A 749 3.70 12.71 -32.26
N ASN A 750 4.96 13.12 -32.50
CA ASN A 750 6.13 12.35 -32.04
C ASN A 750 7.35 13.23 -31.71
N CYS A 751 8.28 12.72 -30.88
CA CYS A 751 9.68 13.22 -30.70
C CYS A 751 9.87 14.66 -30.11
N THR A 752 11.02 15.11 -29.56
CA THR A 752 12.31 14.50 -29.15
C THR A 752 13.02 15.38 -28.08
N VAL A 753 14.10 14.87 -27.47
CA VAL A 753 14.98 15.58 -26.49
C VAL A 753 16.38 15.82 -27.06
N PRO A 754 17.10 16.91 -26.68
CA PRO A 754 18.54 16.78 -26.40
C PRO A 754 19.13 17.68 -25.27
N ASP A 755 19.59 17.02 -24.20
CA ASP A 755 20.92 17.07 -23.54
C ASP A 755 21.81 18.36 -23.32
N LYS A 756 22.22 18.54 -22.04
CA LYS A 756 23.57 18.89 -21.47
C LYS A 756 24.31 20.27 -21.59
N ASN A 757 24.83 20.68 -20.40
CA ASN A 757 26.23 21.10 -20.04
C ASN A 757 26.69 22.57 -19.73
N GLN A 758 27.12 22.76 -18.46
CA GLN A 758 28.37 23.40 -17.93
C GLN A 758 28.62 24.94 -17.75
N LYS A 759 28.76 25.31 -16.44
CA LYS A 759 29.90 26.01 -15.73
C LYS A 759 30.14 27.55 -15.72
N ASN A 760 30.12 28.07 -14.48
CA ASN A 760 31.14 28.88 -13.74
C ASN A 760 31.32 30.42 -13.88
N ASN A 761 31.73 31.01 -12.73
CA ASN A 761 32.47 32.29 -12.47
C ASN A 761 31.73 33.66 -12.62
N GLN A 762 32.06 34.76 -11.89
CA GLN A 762 32.67 34.99 -10.54
C GLN A 762 32.56 36.49 -10.10
N LEU A 763 32.43 36.76 -8.78
CA LEU A 763 32.97 37.90 -7.97
C LEU A 763 32.55 39.41 -8.14
N ASN A 764 32.10 40.01 -7.00
CA ASN A 764 32.61 41.21 -6.27
C ASN A 764 32.09 42.69 -6.37
N ILE A 765 31.63 43.22 -5.20
CA ILE A 765 31.95 44.51 -4.48
C ILE A 765 31.54 45.86 -5.19
N SER A 766 30.98 46.96 -4.61
CA SER A 766 31.19 47.71 -3.32
C SER A 766 30.01 48.66 -2.87
N ASN A 767 30.06 49.16 -1.63
CA ASN A 767 29.29 50.29 -0.99
C ASN A 767 29.95 51.70 -1.28
N PRO A 768 29.71 52.91 -0.63
CA PRO A 768 29.07 53.28 0.67
C PRO A 768 28.40 54.72 0.87
N VAL A 769 28.09 55.10 2.15
CA VAL A 769 27.92 56.47 2.79
C VAL A 769 26.55 57.24 2.63
N ALA A 770 26.10 58.19 3.48
CA ALA A 770 25.82 58.31 4.96
C ALA A 770 25.24 59.74 5.34
N GLN A 771 25.03 60.04 6.65
CA GLN A 771 24.80 61.37 7.32
C GLN A 771 23.38 62.03 7.27
N ASP A 772 22.90 63.00 8.08
CA ASP A 772 23.03 63.48 9.51
C ASP A 772 22.05 64.71 9.74
N THR A 773 21.63 65.31 10.89
CA THR A 773 21.53 65.04 12.36
C THR A 773 20.68 66.13 13.12
N HIS A 774 20.10 65.79 14.31
CA HIS A 774 19.84 66.61 15.55
C HIS A 774 18.72 67.71 15.74
N LEU A 775 18.00 67.57 16.90
CA LEU A 775 17.48 68.52 17.95
C LEU A 775 16.80 69.88 17.60
N SER A 776 15.88 70.51 18.39
CA SER A 776 15.09 70.23 19.64
C SER A 776 13.85 71.21 19.69
N THR A 777 13.13 71.68 20.74
CA THR A 777 13.24 71.78 22.23
C THR A 777 11.82 71.87 22.91
N GLN A 778 11.57 72.76 23.91
CA GLN A 778 10.35 72.94 24.75
C GLN A 778 10.12 74.46 25.07
N ASP A 779 9.14 75.00 25.83
CA ASP A 779 7.99 74.54 26.67
C ASP A 779 6.91 75.67 26.84
N GLY A 780 5.84 75.51 27.64
CA GLY A 780 4.95 76.61 28.10
C GLY A 780 3.48 76.26 28.44
N LYS A 781 2.86 76.89 29.46
CA LYS A 781 1.45 76.69 29.89
C LYS A 781 0.72 77.98 30.34
N THR A 782 -0.55 78.16 29.93
CA THR A 782 -1.69 78.53 30.83
C THR A 782 -3.07 78.33 30.15
N VAL A 783 -4.14 78.37 30.96
CA VAL A 783 -5.50 77.84 30.70
C VAL A 783 -6.51 78.92 30.26
N SER A 784 -7.45 78.58 29.38
CA SER A 784 -8.86 79.00 29.49
C SER A 784 -9.78 78.06 28.68
N ASP A 785 -11.00 77.83 29.15
CA ASP A 785 -11.87 76.75 28.67
C ASP A 785 -12.71 77.10 27.43
N LYS A 786 -12.84 76.13 26.53
CA LYS A 786 -14.00 75.93 25.65
C LYS A 786 -14.12 74.46 25.26
N GLU A 787 -15.33 73.94 25.31
CA GLU A 787 -15.62 72.53 25.02
C GLU A 787 -15.21 72.18 23.58
N THR A 788 -14.23 71.29 23.44
CA THR A 788 -13.83 70.73 22.16
C THR A 788 -14.18 69.25 22.15
N ILE A 789 -15.05 68.84 21.22
CA ILE A 789 -15.39 67.44 20.99
C ILE A 789 -14.09 66.73 20.57
N THR A 790 -13.53 65.92 21.47
CA THR A 790 -12.33 65.13 21.18
C THR A 790 -12.70 63.99 20.24
N THR A 791 -12.42 64.19 18.95
CA THR A 791 -12.48 63.14 17.94
C THR A 791 -11.53 62.02 18.33
N LYS A 792 -12.08 60.93 18.87
CA LYS A 792 -11.32 59.72 19.21
C LYS A 792 -10.60 59.23 17.96
N THR A 793 -9.28 59.34 17.94
CA THR A 793 -8.45 58.77 16.89
C THR A 793 -8.58 57.24 16.94
N LEU A 794 -9.17 56.68 15.89
CA LEU A 794 -9.36 55.25 15.70
C LEU A 794 -8.00 54.53 15.77
N PRO A 795 -7.85 53.43 16.54
CA PRO A 795 -6.55 52.79 16.74
C PRO A 795 -6.11 51.98 15.50
N THR A 796 -4.81 51.97 15.20
CA THR A 796 -4.27 51.10 14.14
C THR A 796 -4.40 49.63 14.53
N ILE A 797 -5.17 48.86 13.76
CA ILE A 797 -5.39 47.42 13.97
C ILE A 797 -4.35 46.63 13.18
N LYS A 798 -3.80 45.56 13.77
CA LYS A 798 -2.83 44.66 13.13
C LYS A 798 -3.31 43.22 13.28
N SER A 799 -3.32 42.46 12.18
CA SER A 799 -3.61 41.03 12.19
C SER A 799 -2.68 40.27 11.24
N LEU A 800 -2.52 38.98 11.49
CA LEU A 800 -1.91 38.03 10.56
C LEU A 800 -3.06 37.25 9.90
N HIS A 801 -2.97 37.05 8.60
CA HIS A 801 -3.95 36.30 7.81
C HIS A 801 -3.22 35.22 7.01
N PRO A 802 -3.62 33.94 7.11
CA PRO A 802 -3.04 32.89 6.27
C PRO A 802 -3.38 33.13 4.80
N SER A 803 -2.44 32.85 3.91
CA SER A 803 -2.57 33.00 2.46
C SER A 803 -1.87 31.83 1.75
N PRO A 804 -2.24 31.49 0.50
CA PRO A 804 -1.47 30.56 -0.34
C PRO A 804 0.00 30.96 -0.64
N LEU A 805 0.46 32.09 -0.09
CA LEU A 805 1.82 32.63 -0.19
C LEU A 805 2.51 32.83 1.19
N GLY A 806 1.94 32.33 2.29
CA GLY A 806 2.48 32.48 3.66
C GLY A 806 1.59 33.31 4.59
N GLU A 807 2.10 33.71 5.75
CA GLU A 807 1.39 34.63 6.66
C GLU A 807 1.46 36.07 6.13
N VAL A 808 0.30 36.67 5.84
CA VAL A 808 0.21 38.06 5.38
C VAL A 808 -0.17 38.96 6.53
N LYS A 809 0.62 40.00 6.77
CA LYS A 809 0.41 40.98 7.84
C LYS A 809 -0.48 42.12 7.35
N ALA A 810 -1.72 42.17 7.83
CA ALA A 810 -2.63 43.28 7.58
C ALA A 810 -2.47 44.37 8.64
N ILE A 811 -2.41 45.63 8.22
CA ILE A 811 -2.32 46.81 9.07
C ILE A 811 -3.40 47.80 8.62
N ALA A 812 -4.46 47.93 9.40
CA ALA A 812 -5.53 48.89 9.17
C ALA A 812 -5.24 50.18 9.93
N SER A 813 -4.92 51.25 9.21
CA SER A 813 -4.65 52.59 9.76
C SER A 813 -5.84 53.53 9.56
N PRO A 814 -6.15 54.41 10.53
CA PRO A 814 -7.25 55.36 10.40
C PRO A 814 -6.95 56.44 9.34
N ARG A 815 -7.99 56.93 8.67
CA ARG A 815 -7.96 58.10 7.79
C ARG A 815 -8.76 59.26 8.41
N GLN A 816 -8.45 60.48 7.95
CA GLN A 816 -9.11 61.71 8.43
C GLN A 816 -10.60 61.81 8.07
N ASP A 817 -11.08 60.99 7.13
CA ASP A 817 -12.49 60.86 6.73
C ASP A 817 -13.26 59.79 7.54
N GLY A 818 -12.66 59.25 8.61
CA GLY A 818 -13.28 58.24 9.47
C GLY A 818 -13.23 56.80 8.94
N ARG A 819 -12.65 56.56 7.75
CA ARG A 819 -12.45 55.22 7.20
C ARG A 819 -11.09 54.62 7.60
N TYR A 820 -10.91 53.33 7.35
CA TYR A 820 -9.63 52.64 7.53
C TYR A 820 -8.94 52.38 6.18
N GLU A 821 -7.64 52.66 6.10
CA GLU A 821 -6.74 52.24 5.03
C GLU A 821 -6.05 50.94 5.44
N ILE A 822 -6.31 49.84 4.73
CA ILE A 822 -5.75 48.52 5.04
C ILE A 822 -4.56 48.24 4.13
N ARG A 823 -3.35 48.16 4.72
CA ARG A 823 -2.12 47.78 4.05
C ARG A 823 -1.79 46.33 4.36
N PHE A 824 -1.53 45.54 3.32
CA PHE A 824 -1.07 44.16 3.45
C PHE A 824 0.43 44.09 3.15
N THR A 825 1.19 43.44 4.03
CA THR A 825 2.61 43.12 3.83
C THR A 825 2.76 41.61 3.77
N VAL A 826 3.24 41.11 2.63
CA VAL A 826 3.60 39.70 2.44
C VAL A 826 5.12 39.60 2.69
N PRO A 827 5.59 38.79 3.66
CA PRO A 827 7.02 38.54 3.87
C PRO A 827 7.70 38.02 2.60
N GLU A 828 9.02 38.20 2.48
CA GLU A 828 9.88 37.77 1.37
C GLU A 828 9.58 38.41 -0.01
N LEU A 829 8.39 38.97 -0.22
CA LEU A 829 7.97 39.51 -1.52
C LEU A 829 8.83 40.70 -1.98
N GLU A 830 9.39 41.47 -1.05
CA GLU A 830 10.21 42.67 -1.31
C GLU A 830 11.56 42.31 -1.97
N ASP A 831 12.18 41.19 -1.60
CA ASP A 831 13.41 40.67 -2.21
C ASP A 831 13.18 40.23 -3.67
N TYR A 832 11.99 39.73 -3.98
CA TYR A 832 11.61 39.36 -5.34
C TYR A 832 11.30 40.55 -6.25
N VAL A 833 10.98 41.74 -5.72
CA VAL A 833 10.68 42.94 -6.54
C VAL A 833 11.94 43.63 -7.06
N THR A 834 13.08 43.49 -6.36
CA THR A 834 14.31 44.25 -6.65
C THR A 834 15.29 43.53 -7.60
N CYS A 835 15.10 42.24 -7.88
CA CYS A 835 16.01 41.42 -8.69
C CYS A 835 15.88 41.67 -10.22
N THR A 836 16.92 42.20 -10.86
CA THR A 836 16.95 42.53 -12.31
C THR A 836 17.53 41.44 -13.22
N GLY A 837 18.12 40.38 -12.67
CA GLY A 837 18.75 39.27 -13.42
C GLY A 837 17.76 38.31 -14.11
N TYR A 838 18.28 37.45 -14.99
CA TYR A 838 17.47 36.52 -15.82
C TYR A 838 17.78 35.04 -15.50
N THR A 839 17.14 34.51 -14.46
CA THR A 839 17.19 33.09 -14.04
C THR A 839 15.80 32.60 -13.59
N GLU A 840 15.69 31.37 -13.09
CA GLU A 840 14.41 30.71 -12.71
C GLU A 840 13.51 31.53 -11.78
N THR A 841 14.09 32.45 -11.00
CA THR A 841 13.40 33.45 -10.19
C THR A 841 12.27 34.15 -10.95
N LYS A 842 12.43 34.44 -12.25
CA LYS A 842 11.37 35.05 -13.08
C LYS A 842 10.17 34.13 -13.33
N LYS A 843 10.36 32.81 -13.45
CA LYS A 843 9.26 31.84 -13.54
C LYS A 843 8.51 31.76 -12.20
N ILE A 844 9.24 31.75 -11.09
CA ILE A 844 8.66 31.76 -9.74
C ILE A 844 7.87 33.05 -9.51
N GLN A 845 8.45 34.22 -9.80
CA GLN A 845 7.77 35.52 -9.77
C GLN A 845 6.49 35.53 -10.62
N ALA A 846 6.53 35.02 -11.86
CA ALA A 846 5.35 34.97 -12.73
C ALA A 846 4.23 34.07 -12.16
N VAL A 847 4.58 32.90 -11.63
CA VAL A 847 3.62 31.99 -10.98
C VAL A 847 3.06 32.58 -9.69
N THR A 848 3.90 33.21 -8.86
CA THR A 848 3.49 33.86 -7.61
C THR A 848 2.63 35.10 -7.87
N LYS A 849 2.99 35.97 -8.83
CA LYS A 849 2.17 37.13 -9.24
C LYS A 849 0.84 36.67 -9.84
N LYS A 850 0.81 35.56 -10.60
CA LYS A 850 -0.44 34.94 -11.09
C LYS A 850 -1.31 34.39 -9.96
N LYS A 851 -0.73 33.68 -8.97
CA LYS A 851 -1.45 33.22 -7.76
C LYS A 851 -2.02 34.40 -6.97
N LEU A 852 -1.24 35.47 -6.78
CA LEU A 852 -1.67 36.68 -6.08
C LEU A 852 -2.83 37.38 -6.81
N MET A 853 -2.78 37.52 -8.13
CA MET A 853 -3.89 38.11 -8.90
C MET A 853 -5.16 37.26 -8.81
N VAL A 854 -5.06 35.93 -8.89
CA VAL A 854 -6.22 35.03 -8.70
C VAL A 854 -6.80 35.13 -7.29
N TYR A 855 -5.96 35.24 -6.27
CA TYR A 855 -6.41 35.46 -4.89
C TYR A 855 -7.13 36.81 -4.74
N LEU A 856 -6.57 37.91 -5.26
CA LEU A 856 -7.20 39.24 -5.21
C LEU A 856 -8.52 39.27 -6.00
N GLN A 857 -8.60 38.59 -7.16
CA GLN A 857 -9.84 38.42 -7.94
C GLN A 857 -10.95 37.73 -7.14
N SER A 858 -10.61 36.80 -6.26
CA SER A 858 -11.59 36.11 -5.39
C SER A 858 -12.19 36.98 -4.27
N LEU A 859 -11.65 38.17 -4.00
CA LEU A 859 -12.11 39.05 -2.91
C LEU A 859 -13.19 40.07 -3.33
N HIS A 860 -13.46 40.22 -4.63
CA HIS A 860 -14.56 41.04 -5.18
C HIS A 860 -14.56 42.55 -4.78
N TRP A 861 -13.37 43.14 -4.59
CA TRP A 861 -13.22 44.57 -4.21
C TRP A 861 -12.78 45.46 -5.39
N GLN A 862 -13.02 46.78 -5.30
CA GLN A 862 -12.41 47.76 -6.20
C GLN A 862 -10.92 47.97 -5.88
N VAL A 863 -10.10 48.31 -6.88
CA VAL A 863 -8.64 48.31 -6.76
C VAL A 863 -7.99 49.49 -7.48
N ASP A 864 -7.17 50.26 -6.77
CA ASP A 864 -6.34 51.30 -7.35
C ASP A 864 -4.92 50.79 -7.52
N ILE A 865 -4.32 51.02 -8.68
CA ILE A 865 -2.95 50.59 -9.01
C ILE A 865 -2.04 51.79 -9.24
N MET A 866 -0.79 51.69 -8.79
CA MET A 866 0.23 52.73 -8.99
C MET A 866 1.30 52.24 -9.96
N VAL A 867 1.55 53.01 -11.03
CA VAL A 867 2.55 52.68 -12.06
C VAL A 867 3.88 53.36 -11.72
N ALA A 868 4.95 52.57 -11.53
CA ALA A 868 6.27 53.04 -11.07
C ALA A 868 6.85 54.20 -11.89
N LYS A 869 6.48 54.24 -13.18
CA LYS A 869 7.02 55.14 -14.18
C LYS A 869 6.39 56.54 -14.20
N THR A 870 5.20 56.71 -13.59
CA THR A 870 4.52 58.01 -13.47
C THR A 870 4.19 58.37 -12.03
N ARG A 871 4.03 57.36 -11.14
CA ARG A 871 3.61 57.46 -9.73
C ARG A 871 2.18 57.96 -9.50
N ASP A 872 1.38 58.01 -10.55
CA ASP A 872 -0.05 58.26 -10.46
C ASP A 872 -0.81 57.00 -9.99
N TRP A 873 -1.98 57.23 -9.38
CA TRP A 873 -2.91 56.18 -8.96
C TRP A 873 -4.06 56.08 -9.95
N PHE A 874 -4.32 54.87 -10.45
CA PHE A 874 -5.36 54.58 -11.43
C PHE A 874 -6.45 53.68 -10.82
N ASP A 875 -7.67 54.18 -10.71
CA ASP A 875 -8.87 53.43 -10.30
C ASP A 875 -9.19 52.33 -11.33
N ALA A 876 -9.10 51.05 -10.95
CA ALA A 876 -9.28 49.91 -11.87
C ALA A 876 -10.26 48.85 -11.32
N THR A 877 -10.91 48.12 -12.21
CA THR A 877 -11.57 46.85 -11.85
C THR A 877 -10.62 45.67 -12.07
N LEU A 878 -10.73 44.64 -11.22
CA LEU A 878 -9.96 43.38 -11.37
C LEU A 878 -10.27 42.62 -12.67
N SER A 879 -11.31 43.04 -13.40
CA SER A 879 -11.73 42.58 -14.73
C SER A 879 -11.09 43.34 -15.92
N GLU A 880 -10.49 44.51 -15.69
CA GLU A 880 -9.69 45.26 -16.68
C GLU A 880 -8.24 44.75 -16.72
N LEU A 881 -7.72 44.28 -15.59
CA LEU A 881 -6.40 43.64 -15.46
C LEU A 881 -6.40 42.23 -16.09
N ARG A 882 -6.67 42.12 -17.39
CA ARG A 882 -6.67 40.87 -18.17
C ARG A 882 -5.23 40.52 -18.59
N PRO A 883 -4.58 39.52 -17.99
CA PRO A 883 -3.16 39.22 -18.24
C PRO A 883 -3.01 38.27 -19.44
N ASN A 884 -3.76 38.51 -20.52
CA ASN A 884 -3.95 37.57 -21.63
C ASN A 884 -3.40 38.07 -22.98
N GLU A 885 -3.04 39.36 -23.10
CA GLU A 885 -2.32 39.88 -24.26
C GLU A 885 -0.83 40.01 -23.91
N TYR A 886 -0.06 39.05 -24.40
CA TYR A 886 1.40 39.07 -24.44
C TYR A 886 1.84 39.69 -25.76
N ASP A 887 2.59 40.79 -25.73
CA ASP A 887 3.17 41.36 -26.95
C ASP A 887 4.45 40.61 -27.32
N PRO A 888 4.47 39.81 -28.40
CA PRO A 888 5.64 39.02 -28.78
C PRO A 888 6.80 39.90 -29.30
N ARG A 889 6.55 41.17 -29.62
CA ARG A 889 7.57 42.14 -30.07
C ARG A 889 8.28 42.82 -28.90
N LYS A 890 7.73 42.74 -27.69
CA LYS A 890 8.27 43.39 -26.47
C LYS A 890 8.67 42.40 -25.36
N ASP A 891 8.39 41.10 -25.51
CA ASP A 891 8.58 40.05 -24.47
C ASP A 891 7.91 40.43 -23.13
N LYS A 892 6.69 40.95 -23.19
CA LYS A 892 5.96 41.46 -22.02
C LYS A 892 4.46 41.20 -22.11
N TRP A 893 3.89 40.89 -20.95
CA TRP A 893 2.44 40.96 -20.72
C TRP A 893 2.04 42.40 -20.44
N VAL A 894 1.04 42.88 -21.17
CA VAL A 894 0.58 44.27 -21.15
C VAL A 894 -0.92 44.34 -20.84
N PHE A 895 -1.38 45.52 -20.43
CA PHE A 895 -2.79 45.87 -20.38
C PHE A 895 -3.01 47.24 -21.02
N LEU A 896 -4.17 47.42 -21.65
CA LEU A 896 -4.56 48.65 -22.32
C LEU A 896 -5.52 49.44 -21.46
N ARG A 897 -5.27 50.75 -21.31
CA ARG A 897 -6.14 51.69 -20.59
C ARG A 897 -6.10 53.04 -21.26
N GLU A 898 -7.27 53.63 -21.53
CA GLU A 898 -7.38 55.01 -22.04
C GLU A 898 -6.50 55.28 -23.29
N GLY A 899 -6.42 54.28 -24.18
CA GLY A 899 -5.61 54.32 -25.41
C GLY A 899 -4.10 54.08 -25.22
N HIS A 900 -3.64 53.91 -23.97
CA HIS A 900 -2.23 53.72 -23.62
C HIS A 900 -1.94 52.28 -23.16
N GLU A 901 -0.73 51.81 -23.42
CA GLU A 901 -0.27 50.44 -23.15
C GLU A 901 0.67 50.44 -21.95
N TYR A 902 0.37 49.62 -20.94
CA TYR A 902 1.14 49.51 -19.70
C TYR A 902 1.61 48.07 -19.49
N ALA A 903 2.88 47.89 -19.15
CA ALA A 903 3.43 46.57 -18.83
C ALA A 903 3.09 46.15 -17.40
N ILE A 904 2.71 44.88 -17.20
CA ILE A 904 2.42 44.30 -15.88
C ILE A 904 3.68 44.24 -14.98
N SER A 905 4.87 44.42 -15.56
CA SER A 905 6.13 44.64 -14.83
C SER A 905 6.18 45.97 -14.06
N ASP A 906 5.46 46.99 -14.51
CA ASP A 906 5.67 48.39 -14.11
C ASP A 906 4.69 48.82 -12.99
N LEU A 907 3.95 47.87 -12.39
CA LEU A 907 3.04 48.08 -11.25
C LEU A 907 3.80 47.99 -9.92
N GLU A 908 3.82 49.09 -9.17
CA GLU A 908 4.62 49.26 -7.94
C GLU A 908 3.79 49.03 -6.67
N LEU A 909 2.56 49.57 -6.60
CA LEU A 909 1.66 49.44 -5.45
C LEU A 909 0.22 49.14 -5.88
N ILE A 910 -0.51 48.48 -4.98
CA ILE A 910 -1.92 48.12 -5.14
C ILE A 910 -2.66 48.54 -3.86
N ARG A 911 -3.72 49.34 -3.98
CA ARG A 911 -4.58 49.82 -2.89
C ARG A 911 -5.98 49.26 -3.11
N LEU A 912 -6.52 48.60 -2.10
CA LEU A 912 -7.88 48.06 -2.16
C LEU A 912 -8.89 49.08 -1.61
N LYS A 913 -10.01 49.26 -2.32
CA LYS A 913 -11.18 50.01 -1.86
C LYS A 913 -12.25 49.03 -1.38
N PRO A 914 -12.86 49.26 -0.20
CA PRO A 914 -14.14 48.60 0.11
C PRO A 914 -15.17 48.98 -0.94
N ASN A 915 -16.02 48.04 -1.33
CA ASN A 915 -17.28 48.40 -1.99
C ASN A 915 -18.14 49.20 -0.99
N ALA A 916 -18.90 50.17 -1.49
CA ALA A 916 -19.80 51.02 -0.69
C ALA A 916 -21.10 50.28 -0.30
#